data_AF-A0AAV5S748-F1
#
_entry.id   AF-A0AAV5S748-F1
#
_cell.length_a   1.000
_cell.length_b   1.000
_cell.length_c   1.000
_cell.angle_alpha   90.00
_cell.angle_beta   90.00
_cell.angle_gamma   90.00
#
_symmetry.space_group_name_H-M   'P 1'
#
loop_
_entity.id
_entity.type
_entity.pdbx_description
1 polymer ?
#
loop_
_entity_poly.entity_id
_entity_poly.type
_entity_poly.pdbx_seq_one_letter_code
_entity_poly.pdbx_strand_id
1 'polypeptide(L)'
;MDGRPIDMAIERNDRLATNEIVLQLLAMKWNTQERPPARIYFTFQFFRIPMITTEILSIDTRDSILRRLQQDSHGEYPAGFTAKLTIDRASLSSSEELAAFLASGEVSIEVWDADSMILLGAATLPLRALCRRGAEAVQFFAECPVVNSSLPIPSKTTGTLYVRSANVGHPFSNQMDLTASHSSSFIAYSLPSIGHSSSSTTEGIVVRAKPLSASHQSNLQRFIQSQRIDMHRRYAEILNERSLASIGDWEELKKKVPGSAHHESSLKRFIFEGELEAYRKARGESKANKLLAAVFKGLTVSHSFCVSLGEVHVFEFLLTNPFPNAVNCAVLMEDAALGIVHQEDEWESWKRGIKHPKDDPRVDATIFKRALANDSSNLVYLRANESLLIPFKYDSLRVSAAAEEGTEAEVKVIFKEINSGEPLSVLDLHIKKRPYALNRALRFMADEMANFEKHIRLRDKRRVQSIRCSDPSARVALVQDRGAAQIVRITAYMGPSMSVRKLIVFLYEDAYCHRLIATWKIEVHSLTRIDLHSVQGQTSSINLPIPANLRLDASPCRLHSTSPSIRLPHPQPLQLSESARPLAVQHTATTIGSNISLLSLTSSSDSSLLNIYAVHSHIAAPHISSSYQININSRMREPVVKRMAVHNTYSIPRSFRLVSSRPDLMRPLNEIVSMGPDGVASPPLQFLPVDFTRSMVELHLFIQDAETGQEEETYALRVVYEPL
;
A
#
# COMPACT_ATOMS: atom_id res chain seq x y z
N MET A 1 -6.79 -1.31 27.20
CA MET A 1 -5.54 -2.01 26.82
C MET A 1 -4.46 -1.64 27.81
N ASP A 2 -3.92 -2.61 28.53
CA ASP A 2 -2.89 -2.35 29.55
C ASP A 2 -1.63 -1.81 28.88
N GLY A 3 -1.31 -0.53 29.13
CA GLY A 3 -0.18 0.19 28.55
C GLY A 3 1.21 -0.36 28.89
N ARG A 4 1.31 -1.60 29.37
CA ARG A 4 2.56 -2.29 29.67
C ARG A 4 3.39 -2.46 28.39
N PRO A 5 4.71 -2.19 28.42
CA PRO A 5 5.61 -2.40 27.29
C PRO A 5 5.57 -3.87 26.86
N ILE A 6 5.67 -4.10 25.55
CA ILE A 6 5.77 -5.47 25.01
C ILE A 6 7.20 -5.94 25.24
N ASP A 7 7.34 -7.08 25.91
CA ASP A 7 8.64 -7.73 26.08
C ASP A 7 9.01 -8.45 24.79
N MET A 8 9.90 -7.84 24.02
CA MET A 8 10.38 -8.36 22.75
C MET A 8 11.13 -9.69 22.92
N ALA A 9 11.69 -10.00 24.09
CA ALA A 9 12.40 -11.25 24.32
C ALA A 9 11.43 -12.45 24.35
N ILE A 10 10.21 -12.25 24.85
CA ILE A 10 9.16 -13.27 24.86
C ILE A 10 8.71 -13.56 23.43
N GLU A 11 8.41 -12.51 22.65
CA GLU A 11 8.00 -12.66 21.24
C GLU A 11 9.09 -13.29 20.38
N ARG A 12 10.37 -12.92 20.61
CA ARG A 12 11.52 -13.48 19.89
C ARG A 12 11.66 -14.99 20.10
N ASN A 13 11.40 -15.45 21.32
CA ASN A 13 11.60 -16.82 21.76
C ASN A 13 10.29 -17.64 21.75
N ASP A 14 9.26 -17.15 21.05
CA ASP A 14 8.01 -17.89 20.90
C ASP A 14 8.26 -19.24 20.22
N ARG A 15 7.66 -20.29 20.78
CA ARG A 15 7.78 -21.67 20.30
C ARG A 15 6.93 -21.92 19.05
N LEU A 16 5.86 -21.13 18.89
CA LEU A 16 4.94 -21.22 17.76
C LEU A 16 5.48 -20.34 16.63
N ALA A 17 6.04 -21.01 15.62
CA ALA A 17 6.82 -20.38 14.56
C ALA A 17 5.96 -19.68 13.49
N THR A 18 4.69 -20.08 13.35
CA THR A 18 3.79 -19.54 12.33
C THR A 18 2.70 -18.72 13.00
N ASN A 19 2.44 -17.51 12.50
CA ASN A 19 1.38 -16.63 13.00
C ASN A 19 0.25 -16.58 11.96
N GLU A 20 -0.94 -17.01 12.35
CA GLU A 20 -2.18 -16.82 11.61
C GLU A 20 -2.89 -15.57 12.16
N ILE A 21 -2.79 -14.47 11.42
CA ILE A 21 -3.52 -13.25 11.73
C ILE A 21 -4.89 -13.31 11.08
N VAL A 22 -5.93 -13.25 11.90
CA VAL A 22 -7.32 -13.21 11.45
C VAL A 22 -7.84 -11.78 11.59
N LEU A 23 -8.38 -11.22 10.50
CA LEU A 23 -9.04 -9.92 10.47
C LEU A 23 -10.47 -10.11 9.99
N GLN A 24 -11.45 -9.80 10.85
CA GLN A 24 -12.86 -9.95 10.54
C GLN A 24 -13.56 -8.59 10.56
N LEU A 25 -14.12 -8.21 9.42
CA LEU A 25 -14.97 -7.03 9.28
C LEU A 25 -16.41 -7.45 9.55
N LEU A 26 -17.02 -6.96 10.63
CA LEU A 26 -18.30 -7.49 11.13
C LEU A 26 -19.49 -6.64 10.72
N ALA A 27 -19.41 -5.34 11.01
CA ALA A 27 -20.52 -4.40 10.88
C ALA A 27 -19.98 -2.99 10.60
N MET A 28 -20.79 -2.14 9.96
CA MET A 28 -20.48 -0.74 9.76
C MET A 28 -21.70 0.12 10.09
N LYS A 29 -21.59 0.90 11.16
CA LYS A 29 -22.62 1.89 11.54
C LYS A 29 -22.40 3.17 10.75
N TRP A 30 -23.44 3.60 10.03
CA TRP A 30 -23.44 4.87 9.31
C TRP A 30 -23.84 6.01 10.25
N ASN A 31 -23.00 7.06 10.34
CA ASN A 31 -23.18 8.15 11.32
C ASN A 31 -23.50 9.50 10.66
N THR A 32 -23.68 9.57 9.34
CA THR A 32 -24.05 10.81 8.65
C THR A 32 -25.57 10.91 8.47
N GLN A 33 -26.08 12.13 8.25
CA GLN A 33 -27.50 12.37 7.92
C GLN A 33 -27.87 11.93 6.49
N GLU A 34 -26.88 11.58 5.68
CA GLU A 34 -27.07 11.07 4.32
C GLU A 34 -27.40 9.58 4.35
N ARG A 35 -28.07 9.08 3.31
CA ARG A 35 -28.35 7.63 3.21
C ARG A 35 -27.04 6.86 3.07
N PRO A 36 -26.89 5.69 3.73
CA PRO A 36 -25.72 4.85 3.53
C PRO A 36 -25.67 4.32 2.09
N PRO A 37 -24.45 4.08 1.56
CA PRO A 37 -24.28 3.37 0.30
C PRO A 37 -24.86 1.96 0.42
N ALA A 38 -25.45 1.47 -0.67
CA ALA A 38 -26.02 0.12 -0.71
C ALA A 38 -24.95 -0.97 -0.78
N ARG A 39 -23.84 -0.67 -1.47
CA ARG A 39 -22.76 -1.61 -1.77
C ARG A 39 -21.42 -0.96 -1.45
N ILE A 40 -20.58 -1.66 -0.68
CA ILE A 40 -19.25 -1.19 -0.31
C ILE A 40 -18.22 -2.30 -0.47
N TYR A 41 -16.96 -1.92 -0.57
CA TYR A 41 -15.84 -2.84 -0.44
C TYR A 41 -14.71 -2.19 0.36
N PHE A 42 -13.79 -3.01 0.85
CA PHE A 42 -12.69 -2.56 1.67
C PHE A 42 -11.35 -2.87 1.01
N THR A 43 -10.37 -1.99 1.20
CA THR A 43 -8.98 -2.25 0.83
C THR A 43 -8.07 -2.04 2.02
N PHE A 44 -7.12 -2.95 2.23
CA PHE A 44 -6.12 -2.83 3.28
C PHE A 44 -4.86 -3.61 2.92
N GLN A 45 -3.75 -3.27 3.56
CA GLN A 45 -2.50 -3.97 3.40
C GLN A 45 -1.93 -4.27 4.79
N PHE A 46 -1.49 -5.51 4.99
CA PHE A 46 -0.98 -5.98 6.28
C PHE A 46 0.48 -6.39 6.15
N PHE A 47 1.36 -5.76 6.93
CA PHE A 47 2.78 -6.09 6.95
C PHE A 47 3.40 -6.08 5.53
N ARG A 48 3.95 -7.20 5.08
CA ARG A 48 4.58 -7.42 3.77
C ARG A 48 3.66 -8.07 2.74
N ILE A 49 2.40 -8.33 3.12
CA ILE A 49 1.40 -8.92 2.23
C ILE A 49 0.92 -7.83 1.27
N PRO A 50 0.75 -8.11 -0.04
CA PRO A 50 0.18 -7.17 -0.99
C PRO A 50 -1.19 -6.63 -0.55
N MET A 51 -1.62 -5.53 -1.14
CA MET A 51 -2.93 -4.96 -0.86
C MET A 51 -4.05 -5.97 -1.16
N ILE A 52 -4.93 -6.18 -0.18
CA ILE A 52 -6.11 -7.03 -0.29
C ILE A 52 -7.31 -6.13 -0.56
N THR A 53 -8.10 -6.51 -1.55
CA THR A 53 -9.41 -5.94 -1.84
C THR A 53 -10.46 -6.99 -1.48
N THR A 54 -11.44 -6.62 -0.67
CA THR A 54 -12.54 -7.52 -0.33
C THR A 54 -13.49 -7.66 -1.52
N GLU A 55 -14.34 -8.68 -1.46
CA GLU A 55 -15.55 -8.67 -2.28
C GLU A 55 -16.47 -7.50 -1.92
N ILE A 56 -17.47 -7.26 -2.77
CA ILE A 56 -18.50 -6.25 -2.51
C ILE A 56 -19.48 -6.80 -1.47
N LEU A 57 -19.72 -6.01 -0.44
CA LEU A 57 -20.61 -6.29 0.68
C LEU A 57 -21.77 -5.28 0.68
N SER A 58 -22.94 -5.70 1.15
CA SER A 58 -24.05 -4.81 1.45
C SER A 58 -24.03 -4.38 2.91
N ILE A 59 -24.49 -3.16 3.16
CA ILE A 59 -24.75 -2.65 4.52
C ILE A 59 -26.25 -2.73 4.75
N ASP A 60 -26.70 -3.59 5.66
CA ASP A 60 -28.10 -3.56 6.06
C ASP A 60 -28.35 -2.40 7.04
N THR A 61 -29.22 -1.48 6.62
CA THR A 61 -29.61 -0.31 7.40
C THR A 61 -30.27 -0.62 8.74
N ARG A 62 -30.79 -1.85 8.95
CA ARG A 62 -31.51 -2.22 10.17
C ARG A 62 -30.58 -2.60 11.33
N ASP A 63 -29.55 -3.39 11.05
CA ASP A 63 -28.64 -3.95 12.05
C ASP A 63 -27.17 -3.54 11.85
N SER A 64 -26.87 -2.79 10.78
CA SER A 64 -25.51 -2.37 10.39
C SER A 64 -24.56 -3.53 10.06
N ILE A 65 -25.07 -4.76 9.91
CA ILE A 65 -24.26 -5.94 9.63
C ILE A 65 -23.82 -5.93 8.18
N LEU A 66 -22.55 -6.25 7.94
CA LEU A 66 -22.02 -6.44 6.60
C LEU A 66 -22.49 -7.80 6.09
N ARG A 67 -23.07 -7.87 4.90
CA ARG A 67 -23.48 -9.13 4.27
C ARG A 67 -22.89 -9.26 2.87
N ARG A 68 -22.60 -10.49 2.47
CA ARG A 68 -22.19 -10.77 1.09
C ARG A 68 -23.37 -10.63 0.15
N LEU A 69 -23.08 -10.39 -1.13
CA LEU A 69 -24.10 -10.33 -2.18
C LEU A 69 -24.45 -11.71 -2.76
N GLN A 70 -23.60 -12.72 -2.55
CA GLN A 70 -23.83 -14.09 -2.98
C GLN A 70 -24.29 -14.96 -1.81
N GLN A 71 -25.22 -15.87 -2.10
CA GLN A 71 -25.63 -16.90 -1.14
C GLN A 71 -24.53 -17.97 -1.02
N ASP A 72 -24.41 -18.54 0.17
CA ASP A 72 -23.57 -19.71 0.38
C ASP A 72 -24.27 -21.01 -0.05
N SER A 73 -23.60 -22.14 0.17
CA SER A 73 -24.13 -23.49 -0.11
C SER A 73 -25.41 -23.82 0.66
N HIS A 74 -25.74 -23.06 1.71
CA HIS A 74 -26.94 -23.23 2.53
C HIS A 74 -28.05 -22.22 2.17
N GLY A 75 -27.83 -21.36 1.18
CA GLY A 75 -28.79 -20.35 0.74
C GLY A 75 -28.84 -19.11 1.64
N GLU A 76 -27.92 -18.99 2.61
CA GLU A 76 -27.81 -17.82 3.48
C GLU A 76 -26.83 -16.80 2.92
N TYR A 77 -26.97 -15.54 3.31
CA TYR A 77 -25.99 -14.50 3.01
C TYR A 77 -25.03 -14.38 4.19
N PRO A 78 -23.77 -14.87 4.08
CA PRO A 78 -22.84 -14.87 5.19
C PRO A 78 -22.62 -13.46 5.72
N ALA A 79 -22.64 -13.33 7.05
CA ALA A 79 -22.36 -12.08 7.73
C ALA A 79 -20.85 -11.86 7.88
N GLY A 80 -20.43 -10.63 7.66
CA GLY A 80 -19.05 -10.17 7.76
C GLY A 80 -18.15 -10.67 6.62
N PHE A 81 -16.87 -10.32 6.75
CA PHE A 81 -15.80 -10.76 5.86
C PHE A 81 -14.57 -11.12 6.70
N THR A 82 -13.92 -12.24 6.40
CA THR A 82 -12.71 -12.69 7.12
C THR A 82 -11.49 -12.72 6.20
N ALA A 83 -10.37 -12.13 6.62
CA ALA A 83 -9.07 -12.36 6.01
C ALA A 83 -8.18 -13.16 6.97
N LYS A 84 -7.62 -14.26 6.48
CA LYS A 84 -6.61 -15.07 7.17
C LYS A 84 -5.25 -14.81 6.55
N LEU A 85 -4.30 -14.35 7.35
CA LEU A 85 -2.99 -13.94 6.90
C LEU A 85 -1.94 -14.75 7.64
N THR A 86 -1.28 -15.67 6.93
CA THR A 86 -0.29 -16.58 7.49
C THR A 86 1.10 -16.01 7.27
N ILE A 87 1.86 -15.88 8.36
CA ILE A 87 3.24 -15.40 8.36
C ILE A 87 4.10 -16.44 9.08
N ASP A 88 4.84 -17.22 8.31
CA ASP A 88 5.82 -18.17 8.83
C ASP A 88 7.11 -17.42 9.23
N ARG A 89 7.78 -17.91 10.27
CA ARG A 89 9.13 -17.51 10.63
C ARG A 89 10.12 -17.68 9.47
N ALA A 90 9.95 -18.68 8.61
CA ALA A 90 10.80 -18.86 7.42
C ALA A 90 10.66 -17.73 6.38
N SER A 91 9.56 -16.97 6.44
CA SER A 91 9.30 -15.79 5.62
C SER A 91 9.89 -14.50 6.20
N LEU A 92 10.54 -14.58 7.38
CA LEU A 92 11.13 -13.45 8.09
C LEU A 92 12.65 -13.61 8.22
N SER A 93 13.39 -12.52 8.06
CA SER A 93 14.83 -12.49 8.35
C SER A 93 15.12 -12.53 9.85
N SER A 94 14.20 -12.02 10.68
CA SER A 94 14.23 -12.11 12.14
C SER A 94 12.82 -12.20 12.69
N SER A 95 12.62 -13.01 13.75
CA SER A 95 11.33 -13.09 14.46
C SER A 95 10.93 -11.77 15.12
N GLU A 96 11.89 -10.87 15.36
CA GLU A 96 11.64 -9.55 15.94
C GLU A 96 10.90 -8.60 14.97
N GLU A 97 10.97 -8.83 13.65
CA GLU A 97 10.37 -7.92 12.67
C GLU A 97 8.84 -7.84 12.79
N LEU A 98 8.18 -9.00 12.83
CA LEU A 98 6.72 -9.07 12.96
C LEU A 98 6.30 -8.54 14.33
N ALA A 99 7.01 -8.92 15.40
CA ALA A 99 6.72 -8.44 16.74
C ALA A 99 6.84 -6.91 16.86
N ALA A 100 7.88 -6.32 16.27
CA ALA A 100 8.07 -4.87 16.25
C ALA A 100 6.98 -4.18 15.42
N PHE A 101 6.60 -4.77 14.28
CA PHE A 101 5.48 -4.30 13.46
C PHE A 101 4.16 -4.31 14.23
N LEU A 102 3.81 -5.41 14.92
CA LEU A 102 2.59 -5.49 15.73
C LEU A 102 2.62 -4.50 16.91
N ALA A 103 3.78 -4.32 17.54
CA ALA A 103 3.91 -3.49 18.74
C ALA A 103 3.62 -2.00 18.52
N SER A 104 4.01 -1.45 17.36
CA SER A 104 3.89 -0.02 17.03
C SER A 104 3.10 0.30 15.75
N GLY A 105 2.74 -0.71 14.96
CA GLY A 105 2.05 -0.54 13.68
C GLY A 105 0.53 -0.40 13.80
N GLU A 106 -0.05 0.09 12.72
CA GLU A 106 -1.49 0.21 12.50
C GLU A 106 -1.85 -0.28 11.09
N VAL A 107 -3.05 -0.83 10.92
CA VAL A 107 -3.60 -1.17 9.60
C VAL A 107 -4.61 -0.10 9.22
N SER A 108 -4.46 0.49 8.05
CA SER A 108 -5.48 1.35 7.47
C SER A 108 -6.41 0.51 6.59
N ILE A 109 -7.68 0.50 6.96
CA ILE A 109 -8.77 -0.16 6.23
C ILE A 109 -9.57 0.94 5.54
N GLU A 110 -9.39 1.07 4.24
CA GLU A 110 -10.11 2.04 3.40
C GLU A 110 -11.50 1.47 3.05
N VAL A 111 -12.51 2.35 3.09
CA VAL A 111 -13.90 2.01 2.79
C VAL A 111 -14.33 2.72 1.51
N TRP A 112 -14.79 1.95 0.54
CA TRP A 112 -15.18 2.43 -0.79
C TRP A 112 -16.66 2.20 -1.03
N ASP A 113 -17.30 3.16 -1.69
CA ASP A 113 -18.59 2.93 -2.34
C ASP A 113 -18.35 2.18 -3.65
N ALA A 114 -18.98 1.01 -3.80
CA ALA A 114 -18.80 0.15 -4.96
C ALA A 114 -19.49 0.69 -6.24
N ASP A 115 -20.46 1.59 -6.09
CA ASP A 115 -21.23 2.15 -7.22
C ASP A 115 -20.54 3.38 -7.78
N SER A 116 -20.11 4.28 -6.90
CA SER A 116 -19.48 5.55 -7.28
C SER A 116 -17.96 5.45 -7.38
N MET A 117 -17.33 4.39 -6.86
CA MET A 117 -15.88 4.25 -6.73
C MET A 117 -15.22 5.36 -5.91
N ILE A 118 -15.99 6.01 -5.02
CA ILE A 118 -15.51 7.10 -4.16
C ILE A 118 -15.07 6.54 -2.81
N LEU A 119 -13.92 7.03 -2.33
CA LEU A 119 -13.42 6.76 -0.98
C LEU A 119 -14.32 7.44 0.06
N LEU A 120 -14.96 6.65 0.90
CA LEU A 120 -15.82 7.12 1.99
C LEU A 120 -15.01 7.49 3.23
N GLY A 121 -13.82 6.93 3.39
CA GLY A 121 -12.88 7.22 4.46
C GLY A 121 -11.98 6.04 4.78
N ALA A 122 -11.14 6.18 5.80
CA ALA A 122 -10.28 5.12 6.30
C ALA A 122 -10.49 4.91 7.80
N ALA A 123 -10.53 3.64 8.21
CA ALA A 123 -10.52 3.18 9.58
C ALA A 123 -9.10 2.72 9.95
N THR A 124 -8.60 3.12 11.12
CA THR A 124 -7.27 2.72 11.60
C THR A 124 -7.40 1.69 12.71
N LEU A 125 -6.79 0.52 12.53
CA LEU A 125 -6.76 -0.58 13.50
C LEU A 125 -5.35 -0.71 14.12
N PRO A 126 -5.17 -0.38 15.42
CA PRO A 126 -3.90 -0.60 16.12
C PRO A 126 -3.61 -2.08 16.33
N LEU A 127 -2.37 -2.52 16.07
CA LEU A 127 -2.00 -3.94 16.09
C LEU A 127 -1.42 -4.45 17.40
N ARG A 128 -1.18 -3.57 18.38
CA ARG A 128 -0.49 -3.91 19.63
C ARG A 128 -1.10 -5.08 20.39
N ALA A 129 -2.42 -5.23 20.30
CA ALA A 129 -3.16 -6.31 20.96
C ALA A 129 -2.97 -7.69 20.30
N LEU A 130 -2.33 -7.76 19.12
CA LEU A 130 -1.99 -9.02 18.44
C LEU A 130 -0.66 -9.62 18.87
N CYS A 131 0.13 -8.94 19.69
CA CYS A 131 1.31 -9.55 20.30
C CYS A 131 0.87 -10.65 21.27
N ARG A 132 1.31 -11.89 21.02
CA ARG A 132 0.82 -13.07 21.75
C ARG A 132 1.35 -13.13 23.18
N ARG A 133 2.49 -12.52 23.47
CA ARG A 133 3.13 -12.48 24.81
C ARG A 133 3.31 -13.88 25.39
N GLY A 134 3.65 -14.85 24.54
CA GLY A 134 3.81 -16.26 24.90
C GLY A 134 2.50 -17.06 24.99
N ALA A 135 1.34 -16.45 24.73
CA ALA A 135 0.09 -17.18 24.59
C ALA A 135 0.01 -17.91 23.24
N GLU A 136 -0.81 -18.97 23.19
CA GLU A 136 -1.07 -19.69 21.95
C GLU A 136 -1.91 -18.85 20.97
N ALA A 137 -2.88 -18.09 21.49
CA ALA A 137 -3.71 -17.20 20.71
C ALA A 137 -4.14 -15.96 21.50
N VAL A 138 -4.32 -14.86 20.79
CA VAL A 138 -4.91 -13.61 21.32
C VAL A 138 -6.00 -13.12 20.38
N GLN A 139 -7.04 -12.49 20.92
CA GLN A 139 -8.09 -11.85 20.13
C GLN A 139 -8.57 -10.56 20.80
N PHE A 140 -9.05 -9.61 19.99
CA PHE A 140 -9.70 -8.41 20.46
C PHE A 140 -10.74 -7.89 19.46
N PHE A 141 -11.62 -7.02 19.97
CA PHE A 141 -12.62 -6.30 19.19
C PHE A 141 -12.28 -4.82 19.23
N ALA A 142 -12.50 -4.13 18.11
CA ALA A 142 -12.23 -2.71 17.96
C ALA A 142 -13.38 -2.01 17.25
N GLU A 143 -13.70 -0.83 17.74
CA GLU A 143 -14.60 0.13 17.10
C GLU A 143 -13.73 1.20 16.44
N CYS A 144 -13.63 1.15 15.12
CA CYS A 144 -12.73 2.02 14.36
C CYS A 144 -13.56 3.11 13.65
N PRO A 145 -13.39 4.41 14.00
CA PRO A 145 -14.06 5.47 13.26
C PRO A 145 -13.54 5.52 11.82
N VAL A 146 -14.46 5.57 10.87
CA VAL A 146 -14.17 5.75 9.44
C VAL A 146 -14.10 7.24 9.17
N VAL A 147 -12.89 7.75 8.97
CA VAL A 147 -12.64 9.19 8.80
C VAL A 147 -12.26 9.48 7.36
N ASN A 148 -12.99 10.40 6.73
CA ASN A 148 -12.61 10.95 5.44
C ASN A 148 -11.67 12.14 5.65
N SER A 149 -10.41 11.97 5.25
CA SER A 149 -9.38 13.02 5.28
C SER A 149 -8.62 13.13 3.94
N SER A 150 -9.20 12.60 2.85
CA SER A 150 -8.54 12.55 1.54
C SER A 150 -8.52 13.91 0.85
N LEU A 151 -9.58 14.70 1.04
CA LEU A 151 -9.72 16.05 0.50
C LEU A 151 -9.02 17.10 1.38
N PRO A 152 -8.64 18.27 0.84
CA PRO A 152 -8.05 19.38 1.59
C PRO A 152 -9.11 20.20 2.36
N ILE A 153 -10.05 19.52 3.00
CA ILE A 153 -11.09 20.08 3.88
C ILE A 153 -10.99 19.42 5.26
N PRO A 154 -11.60 20.00 6.32
CA PRO A 154 -11.64 19.38 7.63
C PRO A 154 -12.20 17.95 7.55
N SER A 155 -11.54 17.02 8.26
CA SER A 155 -11.91 15.61 8.19
C SER A 155 -13.31 15.37 8.76
N LYS A 156 -14.13 14.60 8.03
CA LYS A 156 -15.49 14.19 8.43
C LYS A 156 -15.47 12.72 8.86
N THR A 157 -16.12 12.38 9.96
CA THR A 157 -16.34 10.98 10.33
C THR A 157 -17.59 10.48 9.62
N THR A 158 -17.43 9.48 8.76
CA THR A 158 -18.52 8.92 7.93
C THR A 158 -19.30 7.84 8.68
N GLY A 159 -18.61 7.04 9.50
CA GLY A 159 -19.22 5.94 10.23
C GLY A 159 -18.27 5.30 11.23
N THR A 160 -18.67 4.15 11.78
CA THR A 160 -17.85 3.33 12.67
C THR A 160 -17.82 1.89 12.13
N LEU A 161 -16.62 1.37 11.91
CA LEU A 161 -16.37 -0.01 11.47
C LEU A 161 -16.06 -0.89 12.70
N TYR A 162 -16.79 -1.98 12.85
CA TYR A 162 -16.58 -2.97 13.91
C TYR A 162 -15.70 -4.10 13.37
N VAL A 163 -14.54 -4.28 13.99
CA VAL A 163 -13.52 -5.25 13.56
C VAL A 163 -13.20 -6.19 14.72
N ARG A 164 -13.14 -7.49 14.43
CA ARG A 164 -12.49 -8.48 15.30
C ARG A 164 -11.16 -8.86 14.70
N SER A 165 -10.12 -8.92 15.51
CA SER A 165 -8.82 -9.39 15.06
C SER A 165 -8.20 -10.37 16.06
N ALA A 166 -7.49 -11.36 15.54
CA ALA A 166 -6.82 -12.39 16.33
C ALA A 166 -5.45 -12.74 15.74
N ASN A 167 -4.55 -13.22 16.60
CA ASN A 167 -3.28 -13.82 16.20
C ASN A 167 -3.20 -15.19 16.87
N VAL A 168 -3.17 -16.25 16.05
CA VAL A 168 -3.07 -17.64 16.48
C VAL A 168 -1.69 -18.17 16.09
N GLY A 169 -0.95 -18.67 17.07
CA GLY A 169 0.34 -19.30 16.85
C GLY A 169 0.18 -20.77 16.51
N HIS A 170 0.89 -21.22 15.49
CA HIS A 170 0.98 -22.62 15.09
C HIS A 170 2.43 -23.10 15.17
N PRO A 171 2.66 -24.38 15.50
CA PRO A 171 3.97 -24.98 15.38
C PRO A 171 4.41 -25.03 13.90
N PHE A 172 5.71 -25.03 13.65
CA PHE A 172 6.26 -25.20 12.31
C PHE A 172 5.89 -26.59 11.78
N SER A 173 4.92 -26.69 10.88
CA SER A 173 4.51 -27.96 10.26
C SER A 173 4.13 -27.76 8.80
N ASN A 174 4.79 -28.49 7.91
CA ASN A 174 4.49 -28.56 6.48
C ASN A 174 3.13 -29.23 6.16
N GLN A 175 2.36 -29.63 7.17
CA GLN A 175 1.11 -30.40 7.04
C GLN A 175 -0.17 -29.62 7.37
N MET A 176 -0.09 -28.37 7.81
CA MET A 176 -1.31 -27.58 8.08
C MET A 176 -1.72 -26.77 6.86
N ASP A 177 -2.82 -27.19 6.23
CA ASP A 177 -3.53 -26.35 5.26
C ASP A 177 -4.27 -25.23 6.00
N LEU A 178 -3.53 -24.16 6.34
CA LEU A 178 -4.07 -22.95 6.95
C LEU A 178 -4.93 -22.14 5.96
N THR A 179 -4.99 -22.56 4.69
CA THR A 179 -5.90 -21.99 3.70
C THR A 179 -7.28 -22.64 3.72
N ALA A 180 -7.48 -23.72 4.50
CA ALA A 180 -8.80 -24.28 4.74
C ALA A 180 -9.56 -23.47 5.82
N SER A 181 -10.83 -23.17 5.57
CA SER A 181 -11.74 -22.60 6.56
C SER A 181 -13.11 -23.23 6.41
N HIS A 182 -13.76 -23.50 7.54
CA HIS A 182 -15.18 -23.87 7.57
C HIS A 182 -16.11 -22.67 7.33
N SER A 183 -15.57 -21.44 7.36
CA SER A 183 -16.31 -20.25 6.94
C SER A 183 -16.28 -20.14 5.42
N SER A 184 -17.44 -19.94 4.79
CA SER A 184 -17.57 -19.72 3.35
C SER A 184 -17.04 -18.36 2.88
N SER A 185 -16.71 -17.45 3.82
CA SER A 185 -16.44 -16.03 3.60
C SER A 185 -15.03 -15.62 4.06
N PHE A 186 -14.01 -16.13 3.36
CA PHE A 186 -12.64 -15.73 3.66
C PHE A 186 -11.70 -15.63 2.45
N ILE A 187 -10.72 -14.73 2.58
CA ILE A 187 -9.50 -14.72 1.77
C ILE A 187 -8.36 -15.22 2.66
N ALA A 188 -7.58 -16.19 2.16
CA ALA A 188 -6.35 -16.62 2.81
C ALA A 188 -5.14 -16.16 1.99
N TYR A 189 -4.15 -15.60 2.68
CA TYR A 189 -2.86 -15.26 2.09
C TYR A 189 -1.74 -15.82 2.96
N SER A 190 -0.72 -16.40 2.34
CA SER A 190 0.49 -16.86 3.02
C SER A 190 1.69 -16.10 2.49
N LEU A 191 2.49 -15.51 3.39
CA LEU A 191 3.70 -14.79 3.01
C LEU A 191 4.76 -15.80 2.54
N PRO A 192 5.30 -15.66 1.31
CA PRO A 192 6.30 -16.60 0.79
C PRO A 192 7.55 -16.69 1.67
N SER A 193 8.09 -17.90 1.82
CA SER A 193 9.34 -18.12 2.56
C SER A 193 10.53 -17.48 1.84
N ILE A 194 11.49 -16.96 2.60
CA ILE A 194 12.71 -16.38 2.03
C ILE A 194 13.52 -17.49 1.35
N GLY A 195 13.70 -17.40 0.03
CA GLY A 195 14.52 -18.33 -0.76
C GLY A 195 13.79 -19.51 -1.39
N HIS A 196 12.46 -19.60 -1.28
CA HIS A 196 11.66 -20.50 -2.12
C HIS A 196 11.06 -19.69 -3.27
N SER A 197 11.59 -19.87 -4.48
CA SER A 197 10.94 -19.38 -5.70
C SER A 197 9.57 -20.04 -5.82
N SER A 198 8.52 -19.24 -5.96
CA SER A 198 7.18 -19.72 -6.25
C SER A 198 7.12 -20.25 -7.69
N SER A 199 7.67 -21.44 -7.90
CA SER A 199 7.33 -22.30 -9.03
C SER A 199 6.60 -23.50 -8.46
N SER A 200 5.35 -23.66 -8.90
CA SER A 200 4.52 -24.84 -8.69
C SER A 200 5.31 -26.15 -8.76
N THR A 201 5.02 -27.06 -7.83
CA THR A 201 5.33 -28.50 -7.87
C THR A 201 6.78 -28.88 -8.16
N THR A 202 7.61 -28.95 -7.12
CA THR A 202 8.62 -30.03 -7.02
C THR A 202 9.01 -30.22 -5.55
N GLU A 203 8.87 -31.45 -5.06
CA GLU A 203 9.34 -31.87 -3.74
C GLU A 203 10.84 -31.59 -3.60
N GLY A 204 11.20 -30.53 -2.88
CA GLY A 204 12.57 -30.21 -2.53
C GLY A 204 12.96 -30.89 -1.22
N ILE A 205 13.78 -31.93 -1.33
CA ILE A 205 14.40 -32.63 -0.20
C ILE A 205 15.18 -31.62 0.67
N VAL A 206 14.79 -31.49 1.94
CA VAL A 206 15.54 -30.73 2.94
C VAL A 206 16.76 -31.53 3.37
N VAL A 207 17.93 -31.21 2.83
CA VAL A 207 19.20 -31.70 3.37
C VAL A 207 19.61 -30.79 4.52
N ARG A 208 19.42 -31.26 5.76
CA ARG A 208 20.03 -30.65 6.95
C ARG A 208 21.55 -30.81 6.88
N ALA A 209 22.26 -29.75 6.51
CA ALA A 209 23.70 -29.68 6.71
C ALA A 209 24.00 -29.33 8.18
N LYS A 210 24.77 -30.18 8.86
CA LYS A 210 25.35 -29.87 10.19
C LYS A 210 26.41 -28.76 10.03
N PRO A 211 26.54 -27.84 11.01
CA PRO A 211 27.54 -26.79 10.96
C PRO A 211 28.95 -27.39 11.06
N LEU A 212 29.86 -26.93 10.18
CA LEU A 212 31.27 -27.29 10.20
C LEU A 212 32.02 -26.33 11.12
N SER A 213 32.71 -26.88 12.12
CA SER A 213 33.67 -26.17 12.96
C SER A 213 34.90 -25.76 12.17
N ALA A 214 35.36 -24.53 12.40
CA ALA A 214 36.55 -23.95 11.82
C ALA A 214 37.82 -24.56 12.43
N SER A 215 38.58 -25.32 11.65
CA SER A 215 40.03 -25.44 11.81
C SER A 215 40.66 -26.26 10.67
N HIS A 216 41.60 -25.62 9.99
CA HIS A 216 42.71 -26.18 9.20
C HIS A 216 42.46 -26.81 7.81
N GLN A 217 43.38 -26.40 6.93
CA GLN A 217 43.73 -26.88 5.60
C GLN A 217 43.37 -28.35 5.32
N SER A 218 42.84 -28.58 4.10
CA SER A 218 42.81 -29.85 3.31
C SER A 218 41.44 -30.30 2.77
N ASN A 219 40.40 -29.46 2.75
CA ASN A 219 39.08 -29.90 2.23
C ASN A 219 39.01 -30.01 0.71
N LEU A 220 39.72 -29.18 -0.05
CA LEU A 220 39.82 -29.33 -1.50
C LEU A 220 40.57 -30.63 -1.89
N GLN A 221 41.60 -30.98 -1.12
CA GLN A 221 42.42 -32.16 -1.35
C GLN A 221 41.67 -33.44 -0.95
N ARG A 222 40.92 -33.43 0.16
CA ARG A 222 40.00 -34.52 0.55
C ARG A 222 38.80 -34.64 -0.40
N PHE A 223 38.27 -33.54 -0.95
CA PHE A 223 37.20 -33.57 -1.94
C PHE A 223 37.66 -34.13 -3.29
N ILE A 224 38.85 -33.72 -3.76
CA ILE A 224 39.46 -34.28 -4.98
C ILE A 224 39.82 -35.76 -4.78
N GLN A 225 40.31 -36.15 -3.59
CA GLN A 225 40.63 -37.54 -3.27
C GLN A 225 39.37 -38.38 -3.04
N SER A 226 38.30 -37.83 -2.45
CA SER A 226 37.01 -38.52 -2.29
C SER A 226 36.28 -38.70 -3.61
N GLN A 227 36.34 -37.72 -4.53
CA GLN A 227 35.81 -37.85 -5.89
C GLN A 227 36.58 -38.91 -6.70
N ARG A 228 37.90 -39.02 -6.50
CA ARG A 228 38.75 -40.04 -7.15
C ARG A 228 38.50 -41.44 -6.59
N ILE A 229 38.29 -41.56 -5.28
CA ILE A 229 37.94 -42.81 -4.59
C ILE A 229 36.50 -43.24 -4.95
N ASP A 230 35.54 -42.31 -5.05
CA ASP A 230 34.15 -42.60 -5.42
C ASP A 230 34.02 -42.99 -6.90
N MET A 231 34.80 -42.37 -7.78
CA MET A 231 34.89 -42.75 -9.19
C MET A 231 35.55 -44.13 -9.38
N HIS A 232 36.61 -44.46 -8.63
CA HIS A 232 37.23 -45.79 -8.67
C HIS A 232 36.39 -46.87 -7.98
N ARG A 233 35.65 -46.51 -6.93
CA ARG A 233 34.69 -47.41 -6.26
C ARG A 233 33.51 -47.74 -7.15
N ARG A 234 32.95 -46.78 -7.89
CA ARG A 234 31.89 -47.03 -8.89
C ARG A 234 32.39 -47.81 -10.10
N TYR A 235 33.63 -47.57 -10.55
CA TYR A 235 34.25 -48.40 -11.60
C TYR A 235 34.47 -49.86 -11.16
N ALA A 236 34.83 -50.09 -9.89
CA ALA A 236 35.02 -51.43 -9.33
C ALA A 236 33.69 -52.11 -8.93
N GLU A 237 32.66 -51.36 -8.54
CA GLU A 237 31.31 -51.87 -8.25
C GLU A 237 30.56 -52.29 -9.53
N ILE A 238 30.81 -51.62 -10.67
CA ILE A 238 30.23 -51.99 -11.98
C ILE A 238 30.87 -53.27 -12.56
N LEU A 239 32.12 -53.59 -12.19
CA LEU A 239 32.92 -54.69 -12.75
C LEU A 239 33.13 -55.89 -11.82
N ASN A 240 32.50 -55.93 -10.63
CA ASN A 240 32.65 -57.07 -9.72
C ASN A 240 31.70 -58.22 -10.08
N GLU A 241 32.20 -59.46 -9.98
CA GLU A 241 31.66 -60.74 -10.47
C GLU A 241 30.24 -61.13 -9.99
N ARG A 242 29.53 -60.30 -9.21
CA ARG A 242 28.12 -60.51 -8.87
C ARG A 242 27.13 -59.93 -9.88
N SER A 243 27.56 -59.07 -10.80
CA SER A 243 26.73 -58.51 -11.87
C SER A 243 26.33 -59.53 -12.95
N LEU A 244 26.94 -60.74 -12.95
CA LEU A 244 26.64 -61.82 -13.90
C LEU A 244 25.44 -62.69 -13.49
N ALA A 245 24.96 -62.61 -12.24
CA ALA A 245 23.83 -63.41 -11.79
C ALA A 245 22.47 -62.76 -12.12
N SER A 246 22.40 -61.43 -12.23
CA SER A 246 21.13 -60.74 -12.51
C SER A 246 20.78 -60.67 -14.00
N ILE A 247 21.67 -61.10 -14.89
CA ILE A 247 21.41 -61.21 -16.34
C ILE A 247 20.43 -62.36 -16.66
N GLY A 248 20.30 -63.37 -15.78
CA GLY A 248 19.35 -64.48 -15.96
C GLY A 248 17.87 -64.07 -15.83
N ASP A 249 17.55 -63.17 -14.90
CA ASP A 249 16.16 -62.73 -14.66
C ASP A 249 15.67 -61.71 -15.71
N TRP A 250 16.60 -61.07 -16.44
CA TRP A 250 16.28 -60.17 -17.55
C TRP A 250 15.91 -60.91 -18.85
N GLU A 251 16.25 -62.20 -18.98
CA GLU A 251 15.86 -63.03 -20.14
C GLU A 251 14.42 -63.54 -20.05
N GLU A 252 13.88 -63.74 -18.84
CA GLU A 252 12.48 -64.10 -18.64
C GLU A 252 11.53 -62.93 -18.89
N LEU A 253 11.95 -61.70 -18.57
CA LEU A 253 11.19 -60.48 -18.84
C LEU A 253 11.17 -60.09 -20.33
N LYS A 254 12.18 -60.50 -21.12
CA LYS A 254 12.21 -60.34 -22.58
C LYS A 254 11.16 -61.17 -23.33
N LYS A 255 10.59 -62.22 -22.71
CA LYS A 255 9.60 -63.10 -23.36
C LYS A 255 8.16 -62.57 -23.36
N LYS A 256 7.85 -61.47 -22.65
CA LYS A 256 6.45 -61.07 -22.40
C LYS A 256 5.89 -59.88 -23.18
N VAL A 257 6.64 -59.16 -24.01
CA VAL A 257 6.06 -58.14 -24.93
C VAL A 257 6.87 -58.06 -26.22
N PRO A 258 6.26 -58.19 -27.42
CA PRO A 258 6.98 -58.11 -28.68
C PRO A 258 7.18 -56.65 -29.13
N GLY A 259 8.40 -56.36 -29.59
CA GLY A 259 8.64 -55.35 -30.63
C GLY A 259 9.05 -53.95 -30.19
N SER A 260 10.35 -53.72 -30.00
CA SER A 260 11.15 -52.82 -30.87
C SER A 260 12.54 -52.55 -30.26
N ALA A 261 13.55 -53.24 -30.77
CA ALA A 261 14.97 -53.03 -30.41
C ALA A 261 15.52 -51.65 -30.82
N HIS A 262 14.72 -50.84 -31.54
CA HIS A 262 15.13 -49.52 -32.01
C HIS A 262 15.03 -48.43 -30.93
N HIS A 263 14.24 -48.59 -29.87
CA HIS A 263 14.05 -47.51 -28.89
C HIS A 263 15.17 -47.46 -27.83
N GLU A 264 15.67 -48.62 -27.38
CA GLU A 264 16.71 -48.69 -26.35
C GLU A 264 18.10 -48.33 -26.90
N SER A 265 18.38 -48.68 -28.16
CA SER A 265 19.57 -48.27 -28.89
C SER A 265 19.53 -46.79 -29.28
N SER A 266 18.36 -46.26 -29.65
CA SER A 266 18.20 -44.82 -29.95
C SER A 266 18.25 -43.94 -28.70
N LEU A 267 17.73 -44.39 -27.55
CA LEU A 267 17.88 -43.67 -26.27
C LEU A 267 19.33 -43.71 -25.75
N LYS A 268 19.99 -44.87 -25.80
CA LYS A 268 21.42 -44.96 -25.46
C LYS A 268 22.27 -44.13 -26.42
N ARG A 269 21.95 -44.11 -27.71
CA ARG A 269 22.63 -43.28 -28.71
C ARG A 269 22.35 -41.78 -28.51
N PHE A 270 21.11 -41.39 -28.20
CA PHE A 270 20.74 -39.99 -27.93
C PHE A 270 21.39 -39.45 -26.64
N ILE A 271 21.41 -40.25 -25.57
CA ILE A 271 22.11 -39.91 -24.33
C ILE A 271 23.61 -39.85 -24.56
N PHE A 272 24.18 -40.83 -25.27
CA PHE A 272 25.61 -40.87 -25.58
C PHE A 272 26.04 -39.74 -26.53
N GLU A 273 25.17 -39.32 -27.47
CA GLU A 273 25.41 -38.23 -28.41
C GLU A 273 25.27 -36.87 -27.72
N GLY A 274 24.31 -36.71 -26.81
CA GLY A 274 24.21 -35.56 -25.90
C GLY A 274 25.39 -35.48 -24.92
N GLU A 275 25.87 -36.62 -24.40
CA GLU A 275 27.09 -36.69 -23.59
C GLU A 275 28.35 -36.40 -24.44
N LEU A 276 28.43 -36.88 -25.69
CA LEU A 276 29.55 -36.58 -26.59
C LEU A 276 29.59 -35.10 -26.98
N GLU A 277 28.43 -34.47 -27.18
CA GLU A 277 28.30 -33.04 -27.41
C GLU A 277 28.67 -32.24 -26.16
N ALA A 278 28.23 -32.67 -24.97
CA ALA A 278 28.69 -32.08 -23.71
C ALA A 278 30.22 -32.26 -23.53
N TYR A 279 30.77 -33.40 -23.93
CA TYR A 279 32.21 -33.67 -23.88
C TYR A 279 32.99 -32.87 -24.93
N ARG A 280 32.47 -32.70 -26.14
CA ARG A 280 33.03 -31.85 -27.20
C ARG A 280 32.98 -30.38 -26.82
N LYS A 281 31.87 -29.91 -26.22
CA LYS A 281 31.70 -28.57 -25.67
C LYS A 281 32.67 -28.32 -24.51
N ALA A 282 32.78 -29.28 -23.58
CA ALA A 282 33.74 -29.23 -22.47
C ALA A 282 35.21 -29.38 -22.92
N ARG A 283 35.51 -29.99 -24.08
CA ARG A 283 36.87 -30.13 -24.61
C ARG A 283 37.26 -28.98 -25.56
N GLY A 284 36.27 -28.31 -26.14
CA GLY A 284 36.42 -27.07 -26.92
C GLY A 284 36.65 -25.83 -26.03
N GLU A 285 36.22 -25.87 -24.77
CA GLU A 285 36.70 -24.93 -23.76
C GLU A 285 38.19 -25.18 -23.47
N SER A 286 39.02 -24.18 -23.72
CA SER A 286 40.47 -24.30 -23.53
C SER A 286 40.79 -24.73 -22.09
N LYS A 287 41.82 -25.57 -21.90
CA LYS A 287 42.31 -25.92 -20.55
C LYS A 287 42.58 -24.67 -19.68
N ALA A 288 42.97 -23.56 -20.30
CA ALA A 288 43.17 -22.28 -19.64
C ALA A 288 41.86 -21.70 -19.07
N ASN A 289 40.74 -21.80 -19.79
CA ASN A 289 39.44 -21.31 -19.31
C ASN A 289 38.95 -22.10 -18.09
N LYS A 290 39.20 -23.43 -18.05
CA LYS A 290 38.85 -24.26 -16.89
C LYS A 290 39.71 -23.98 -15.66
N LEU A 291 41.01 -23.75 -15.87
CA LEU A 291 41.92 -23.34 -14.80
C LEU A 291 41.55 -21.96 -14.28
N LEU A 292 41.24 -21.00 -15.16
CA LEU A 292 40.74 -19.68 -14.79
C LEU A 292 39.44 -19.79 -13.99
N ALA A 293 38.46 -20.58 -14.44
CA ALA A 293 37.22 -20.80 -13.71
C ALA A 293 37.45 -21.41 -12.31
N ALA A 294 38.40 -22.35 -12.18
CA ALA A 294 38.77 -22.93 -10.89
C ALA A 294 39.49 -21.92 -9.97
N VAL A 295 40.35 -21.07 -10.52
CA VAL A 295 41.04 -20.00 -9.78
C VAL A 295 40.03 -18.97 -9.30
N PHE A 296 39.15 -18.46 -10.18
CA PHE A 296 38.08 -17.55 -9.77
C PHE A 296 37.20 -18.16 -8.69
N LYS A 297 36.80 -19.42 -8.83
CA LYS A 297 36.04 -20.13 -7.80
C LYS A 297 36.77 -20.23 -6.45
N GLY A 298 38.10 -20.29 -6.44
CA GLY A 298 38.90 -20.28 -5.22
C GLY A 298 39.10 -18.90 -4.59
N LEU A 299 38.97 -17.84 -5.39
CA LEU A 299 39.07 -16.43 -4.96
C LEU A 299 37.71 -15.82 -4.60
N THR A 300 36.61 -16.46 -5.04
CA THR A 300 35.25 -16.01 -4.80
C THR A 300 34.75 -16.36 -3.40
N VAL A 301 34.32 -15.34 -2.67
CA VAL A 301 33.59 -15.47 -1.41
C VAL A 301 32.14 -15.06 -1.67
N SER A 302 31.20 -15.96 -1.40
CA SER A 302 29.77 -15.66 -1.57
C SER A 302 29.19 -15.11 -0.28
N HIS A 303 28.45 -14.00 -0.38
CA HIS A 303 27.68 -13.41 0.71
C HIS A 303 26.23 -13.25 0.26
N SER A 304 25.27 -13.60 1.11
CA SER A 304 23.85 -13.60 0.72
C SER A 304 23.01 -12.97 1.81
N PHE A 305 22.12 -12.07 1.42
CA PHE A 305 21.24 -11.38 2.34
C PHE A 305 19.91 -11.02 1.69
N CYS A 306 18.93 -10.71 2.53
CA CYS A 306 17.59 -10.31 2.11
C CYS A 306 17.35 -8.84 2.47
N VAL A 307 16.78 -8.07 1.55
CA VAL A 307 16.60 -6.62 1.72
C VAL A 307 15.27 -6.17 1.13
N SER A 308 14.63 -5.22 1.80
CA SER A 308 13.40 -4.57 1.34
C SER A 308 13.67 -3.14 0.91
N LEU A 309 12.77 -2.56 0.11
CA LEU A 309 12.87 -1.15 -0.29
C LEU A 309 12.97 -0.24 0.94
N GLY A 310 13.98 0.63 0.95
CA GLY A 310 14.27 1.57 2.05
C GLY A 310 15.13 1.00 3.19
N GLU A 311 15.36 -0.32 3.23
CA GLU A 311 16.33 -0.93 4.16
C GLU A 311 17.76 -0.80 3.61
N VAL A 312 18.71 -0.51 4.51
CA VAL A 312 20.15 -0.52 4.19
C VAL A 312 20.75 -1.76 4.85
N HIS A 313 21.36 -2.63 4.04
CA HIS A 313 22.10 -3.78 4.54
C HIS A 313 23.58 -3.43 4.64
N VAL A 314 24.24 -3.79 5.74
CA VAL A 314 25.65 -3.48 5.96
C VAL A 314 26.34 -4.76 6.43
N PHE A 315 27.52 -5.02 5.88
CA PHE A 315 28.29 -6.21 6.16
C PHE A 315 29.79 -5.94 6.04
N GLU A 316 30.60 -6.84 6.59
CA GLU A 316 32.06 -6.76 6.55
C GLU A 316 32.61 -7.82 5.60
N PHE A 317 33.64 -7.45 4.85
CA PHE A 317 34.38 -8.35 3.99
C PHE A 317 35.85 -8.39 4.36
N LEU A 318 36.35 -9.58 4.72
CA LEU A 318 37.76 -9.77 5.05
C LEU A 318 38.61 -9.88 3.78
N LEU A 319 39.29 -8.80 3.42
CA LEU A 319 40.26 -8.80 2.32
C LEU A 319 41.65 -9.12 2.87
N THR A 320 42.34 -10.10 2.28
CA THR A 320 43.70 -10.50 2.67
C THR A 320 44.66 -10.28 1.53
N ASN A 321 45.81 -9.66 1.82
CA ASN A 321 46.92 -9.59 0.89
C ASN A 321 47.71 -10.92 0.94
N PRO A 322 47.70 -11.75 -0.11
CA PRO A 322 48.45 -13.00 -0.12
C PRO A 322 49.94 -12.81 -0.41
N PHE A 323 50.38 -11.60 -0.76
CA PHE A 323 51.74 -11.32 -1.19
C PHE A 323 52.65 -10.89 -0.03
N PRO A 324 53.96 -11.21 -0.10
CA PRO A 324 54.95 -10.81 0.91
C PRO A 324 55.35 -9.32 0.82
N ASN A 325 54.78 -8.57 -0.12
CA ASN A 325 55.01 -7.14 -0.32
C ASN A 325 53.69 -6.38 -0.11
N ALA A 326 53.77 -5.08 0.17
CA ALA A 326 52.58 -4.23 0.25
C ALA A 326 51.96 -4.00 -1.13
N VAL A 327 50.63 -3.91 -1.19
CA VAL A 327 49.86 -3.77 -2.44
C VAL A 327 48.83 -2.65 -2.34
N ASN A 328 48.64 -1.95 -3.46
CA ASN A 328 47.50 -1.05 -3.67
C ASN A 328 46.40 -1.81 -4.39
N CYS A 329 45.25 -1.97 -3.75
CA CYS A 329 44.11 -2.68 -4.28
C CYS A 329 43.02 -1.71 -4.74
N ALA A 330 42.55 -1.85 -5.97
CA ALA A 330 41.35 -1.20 -6.47
C ALA A 330 40.13 -2.10 -6.28
N VAL A 331 39.06 -1.53 -5.71
CA VAL A 331 37.77 -2.19 -5.53
C VAL A 331 36.83 -1.78 -6.66
N LEU A 332 36.56 -2.74 -7.55
CA LEU A 332 35.67 -2.55 -8.69
C LEU A 332 34.27 -3.04 -8.35
N MET A 333 33.28 -2.16 -8.48
CA MET A 333 31.86 -2.43 -8.25
C MET A 333 31.03 -1.71 -9.32
N GLU A 334 30.01 -2.39 -9.85
CA GLU A 334 29.16 -1.86 -10.93
C GLU A 334 27.78 -1.42 -10.42
N ASP A 335 27.33 -1.94 -9.26
CA ASP A 335 26.02 -1.62 -8.69
C ASP A 335 26.05 -0.29 -7.92
N ALA A 336 25.23 0.67 -8.33
CA ALA A 336 25.09 2.00 -7.70
C ALA A 336 24.49 1.96 -6.27
N ALA A 337 23.82 0.86 -5.91
CA ALA A 337 23.30 0.63 -4.56
C ALA A 337 24.38 0.14 -3.59
N LEU A 338 25.47 -0.43 -4.09
CA LEU A 338 26.59 -0.89 -3.27
C LEU A 338 27.62 0.22 -3.09
N GLY A 339 28.14 0.36 -1.88
CA GLY A 339 29.23 1.28 -1.59
C GLY A 339 30.03 0.87 -0.36
N ILE A 340 31.22 1.46 -0.22
CA ILE A 340 32.05 1.31 0.97
C ILE A 340 31.65 2.38 1.99
N VAL A 341 31.66 2.03 3.28
CA VAL A 341 31.48 3.02 4.35
C VAL A 341 32.80 3.75 4.55
N HIS A 342 32.81 5.06 4.37
CA HIS A 342 34.02 5.89 4.44
C HIS A 342 34.12 6.71 5.74
N GLN A 343 33.01 6.94 6.44
CA GLN A 343 32.99 7.74 7.66
C GLN A 343 33.02 6.85 8.90
N GLU A 344 33.93 7.15 9.82
CA GLU A 344 34.03 6.45 11.11
C GLU A 344 32.77 6.65 11.96
N ASP A 345 32.16 7.84 11.93
CA ASP A 345 30.92 8.14 12.67
C ASP A 345 29.71 7.34 12.14
N GLU A 346 29.61 7.20 10.81
CA GLU A 346 28.58 6.38 10.14
C GLU A 346 28.73 4.92 10.59
N TRP A 347 29.96 4.43 10.62
CA TRP A 347 30.32 3.08 11.04
C TRP A 347 30.10 2.82 12.54
N GLU A 348 30.47 3.75 13.42
CA GLU A 348 30.22 3.66 14.85
C GLU A 348 28.73 3.69 15.18
N SER A 349 27.94 4.48 14.44
CA SER A 349 26.48 4.48 14.57
C SER A 349 25.89 3.09 14.29
N TRP A 350 26.39 2.41 13.27
CA TRP A 350 25.99 1.05 12.93
C TRP A 350 26.39 0.03 14.00
N LYS A 351 27.65 0.08 14.48
CA LYS A 351 28.14 -0.82 15.55
C LYS A 351 27.33 -0.73 16.84
N ARG A 352 26.81 0.45 17.18
CA ARG A 352 25.90 0.63 18.33
C ARG A 352 24.55 -0.07 18.14
N GLY A 353 24.10 -0.25 16.90
CA GLY A 353 22.81 -0.87 16.56
C GLY A 353 22.85 -2.40 16.50
N ILE A 354 24.00 -2.99 16.14
CA ILE A 354 24.17 -4.45 16.11
C ILE A 354 24.73 -4.95 17.44
N LYS A 355 24.02 -5.88 18.07
CA LYS A 355 24.57 -6.66 19.19
C LYS A 355 25.60 -7.66 18.65
N HIS A 356 26.81 -7.19 18.33
CA HIS A 356 27.91 -8.08 18.01
C HIS A 356 28.26 -8.93 19.24
N PRO A 357 28.60 -10.22 19.08
CA PRO A 357 29.33 -10.96 20.10
C PRO A 357 30.57 -10.14 20.51
N LYS A 358 30.87 -10.07 21.81
CA LYS A 358 31.94 -9.21 22.35
C LYS A 358 33.35 -9.52 21.78
N ASP A 359 33.49 -10.62 21.05
CA ASP A 359 34.77 -11.24 20.68
C ASP A 359 35.09 -11.20 19.17
N ASP A 360 34.25 -10.60 18.31
CA ASP A 360 34.59 -10.46 16.88
C ASP A 360 35.61 -9.33 16.64
N PRO A 361 36.61 -9.52 15.76
CA PRO A 361 37.62 -8.51 15.49
C PRO A 361 36.96 -7.27 14.89
N ARG A 362 37.13 -6.13 15.58
CA ARG A 362 36.59 -4.84 15.15
C ARG A 362 37.25 -4.43 13.84
N VAL A 363 36.49 -3.81 12.92
CA VAL A 363 37.08 -3.04 11.81
C VAL A 363 38.17 -2.13 12.38
N ASP A 364 39.39 -2.33 11.88
CA ASP A 364 40.54 -1.54 12.29
C ASP A 364 40.28 -0.09 11.87
N ALA A 365 40.29 0.83 12.84
CA ALA A 365 40.10 2.26 12.59
C ALA A 365 41.13 2.82 11.58
N THR A 366 42.20 2.07 11.30
CA THR A 366 43.14 2.40 10.23
C THR A 366 42.54 2.34 8.83
N ILE A 367 41.42 1.63 8.56
CA ILE A 367 40.81 1.59 7.22
C ILE A 367 40.34 2.98 6.77
N PHE A 368 39.75 3.75 7.68
CA PHE A 368 39.25 5.11 7.42
C PHE A 368 40.39 6.13 7.25
N LYS A 369 41.60 5.77 7.69
CA LYS A 369 42.82 6.58 7.55
C LYS A 369 43.67 6.18 6.33
N ARG A 370 43.45 4.98 5.78
CA ARG A 370 44.20 4.38 4.66
C ARG A 370 43.51 4.51 3.31
N ALA A 371 42.20 4.79 3.30
CA ALA A 371 41.51 5.25 2.09
C ALA A 371 42.07 6.62 1.73
N LEU A 372 43.15 6.65 0.94
CA LEU A 372 43.87 7.86 0.57
C LEU A 372 42.95 8.81 -0.21
N ALA A 373 42.58 9.88 0.49
CA ALA A 373 42.35 11.26 0.05
C ALA A 373 41.83 11.50 -1.39
N ASN A 374 40.64 12.10 -1.41
CA ASN A 374 39.95 12.80 -2.51
C ASN A 374 39.29 11.94 -3.59
N ASP A 375 37.95 12.09 -3.60
CA ASP A 375 36.96 11.82 -4.63
C ASP A 375 37.23 10.69 -5.63
N SER A 376 36.38 9.66 -5.54
CA SER A 376 36.00 8.69 -6.59
C SER A 376 36.84 7.43 -6.83
N SER A 377 37.97 7.21 -6.15
CA SER A 377 38.72 5.95 -6.30
C SER A 377 38.59 5.06 -5.06
N ASN A 378 37.85 3.94 -5.18
CA ASN A 378 37.72 2.91 -4.13
C ASN A 378 39.06 2.15 -3.97
N LEU A 379 40.08 2.80 -3.40
CA LEU A 379 41.43 2.26 -3.25
C LEU A 379 41.72 1.85 -1.80
N VAL A 380 42.34 0.69 -1.63
CA VAL A 380 42.69 0.10 -0.33
C VAL A 380 44.16 -0.29 -0.33
N TYR A 381 44.91 0.24 0.63
CA TYR A 381 46.32 -0.12 0.85
C TYR A 381 46.44 -1.26 1.88
N LEU A 382 47.11 -2.34 1.49
CA LEU A 382 47.36 -3.51 2.34
C LEU A 382 48.86 -3.77 2.48
N ARG A 383 49.34 -3.97 3.72
CA ARG A 383 50.72 -4.40 3.98
C ARG A 383 50.90 -5.88 3.62
N ALA A 384 52.15 -6.32 3.58
CA ALA A 384 52.51 -7.71 3.35
C ALA A 384 51.77 -8.65 4.32
N ASN A 385 51.09 -9.68 3.79
CA ASN A 385 50.32 -10.66 4.56
C ASN A 385 49.26 -10.09 5.53
N GLU A 386 48.83 -8.84 5.31
CA GLU A 386 47.82 -8.20 6.16
C GLU A 386 46.41 -8.60 5.71
N SER A 387 45.52 -8.80 6.69
CA SER A 387 44.08 -8.96 6.47
C SER A 387 43.34 -7.76 7.04
N LEU A 388 42.40 -7.20 6.28
CA LEU A 388 41.63 -6.02 6.63
C LEU A 388 40.13 -6.25 6.41
N LEU A 389 39.30 -5.87 7.37
CA LEU A 389 37.84 -5.90 7.23
C LEU A 389 37.35 -4.62 6.54
N ILE A 390 36.72 -4.79 5.37
CA ILE A 390 36.16 -3.70 4.58
C ILE A 390 34.65 -3.60 4.85
N PRO A 391 34.15 -2.47 5.35
CA PRO A 391 32.72 -2.28 5.59
C PRO A 391 32.00 -1.89 4.30
N PHE A 392 31.05 -2.72 3.89
CA PHE A 392 30.16 -2.48 2.76
C PHE A 392 28.76 -2.09 3.23
N LYS A 393 28.10 -1.23 2.46
CA LYS A 393 26.68 -0.93 2.58
C LYS A 393 25.97 -1.13 1.25
N TYR A 394 24.79 -1.72 1.30
CA TYR A 394 23.88 -1.89 0.19
C TYR A 394 22.59 -1.11 0.50
N ASP A 395 22.36 -0.03 -0.23
CA ASP A 395 21.21 0.88 -0.08
C ASP A 395 20.15 0.57 -1.13
N SER A 396 19.11 -0.17 -0.75
CA SER A 396 18.09 -0.66 -1.68
C SER A 396 17.30 0.46 -2.37
N LEU A 397 17.30 1.67 -1.82
CA LEU A 397 16.60 2.83 -2.40
C LEU A 397 17.35 3.43 -3.60
N ARG A 398 18.66 3.20 -3.71
CA ARG A 398 19.49 3.69 -4.82
C ARG A 398 19.37 2.83 -6.08
N VAL A 399 18.81 1.63 -5.95
CA VAL A 399 18.44 0.80 -7.09
C VAL A 399 17.32 1.51 -7.85
N SER A 400 17.48 1.70 -9.16
CA SER A 400 16.43 2.27 -10.01
C SER A 400 15.11 1.55 -9.74
N ALA A 401 14.06 2.31 -9.42
CA ALA A 401 12.71 1.81 -9.09
C ALA A 401 12.06 0.95 -10.19
N ALA A 402 12.74 0.79 -11.34
CA ALA A 402 12.36 -0.08 -12.45
C ALA A 402 12.74 -1.57 -12.26
N ALA A 403 13.50 -1.94 -11.23
CA ALA A 403 13.79 -3.35 -10.96
C ALA A 403 12.64 -3.99 -10.16
N GLU A 404 11.87 -4.84 -10.83
CA GLU A 404 10.66 -5.51 -10.34
C GLU A 404 10.80 -6.16 -8.95
N GLU A 405 9.73 -6.10 -8.15
CA GLU A 405 9.64 -6.79 -6.85
C GLU A 405 9.72 -8.31 -7.06
N GLY A 406 10.81 -8.95 -6.58
CA GLY A 406 10.95 -10.41 -6.58
C GLY A 406 12.14 -10.96 -7.37
N THR A 407 12.95 -10.13 -8.03
CA THR A 407 14.19 -10.60 -8.68
C THR A 407 15.32 -10.77 -7.65
N GLU A 408 15.96 -11.93 -7.67
CA GLU A 408 17.28 -12.10 -7.07
C GLU A 408 18.30 -11.30 -7.90
N ALA A 409 19.10 -10.47 -7.25
CA ALA A 409 20.18 -9.73 -7.88
C ALA A 409 21.51 -10.37 -7.49
N GLU A 410 22.39 -10.55 -8.46
CA GLU A 410 23.76 -11.02 -8.25
C GLU A 410 24.71 -9.85 -8.53
N VAL A 411 25.49 -9.44 -7.54
CA VAL A 411 26.42 -8.32 -7.66
C VAL A 411 27.82 -8.81 -7.33
N LYS A 412 28.77 -8.55 -8.24
CA LYS A 412 30.17 -8.96 -8.06
C LYS A 412 31.03 -7.75 -7.76
N VAL A 413 31.85 -7.89 -6.73
CA VAL A 413 32.91 -6.94 -6.39
C VAL A 413 34.24 -7.60 -6.64
N ILE A 414 35.11 -6.94 -7.40
CA ILE A 414 36.41 -7.48 -7.76
C ILE A 414 37.50 -6.62 -7.12
N PHE A 415 38.36 -7.26 -6.35
CA PHE A 415 39.53 -6.65 -5.73
C PHE A 415 40.74 -6.93 -6.61
N LYS A 416 41.34 -5.90 -7.22
CA LYS A 416 42.48 -6.05 -8.13
C LYS A 416 43.69 -5.27 -7.66
N GLU A 417 44.88 -5.81 -7.87
CA GLU A 417 46.14 -5.09 -7.68
C GLU A 417 46.31 -4.10 -8.84
N ILE A 418 46.67 -2.84 -8.56
CA ILE A 418 46.67 -1.78 -9.58
C ILE A 418 47.78 -1.98 -10.63
N ASN A 419 48.93 -2.50 -10.23
CA ASN A 419 50.13 -2.53 -11.09
C ASN A 419 50.17 -3.79 -11.98
N SER A 420 49.78 -4.94 -11.43
CA SER A 420 49.74 -6.25 -12.09
C SER A 420 48.38 -6.52 -12.72
N GLY A 421 47.31 -5.87 -12.24
CA GLY A 421 45.94 -6.14 -12.67
C GLY A 421 45.38 -7.47 -12.17
N GLU A 422 46.12 -8.21 -11.33
CA GLU A 422 45.73 -9.53 -10.84
C GLU A 422 44.60 -9.41 -9.80
N PRO A 423 43.57 -10.29 -9.86
CA PRO A 423 42.51 -10.31 -8.86
C PRO A 423 43.01 -10.91 -7.54
N LEU A 424 42.93 -10.16 -6.46
CA LEU A 424 43.21 -10.66 -5.10
C LEU A 424 42.05 -11.50 -4.55
N SER A 425 40.83 -11.05 -4.80
CA SER A 425 39.61 -11.73 -4.33
C SER A 425 38.41 -11.25 -5.13
N VAL A 426 37.36 -12.07 -5.12
CA VAL A 426 36.04 -11.72 -5.68
C VAL A 426 35.01 -11.91 -4.59
N LEU A 427 34.14 -10.93 -4.40
CA LEU A 427 32.99 -11.02 -3.51
C LEU A 427 31.74 -11.13 -4.38
N ASP A 428 31.00 -12.21 -4.19
CA ASP A 428 29.77 -12.53 -4.94
C ASP A 428 28.56 -12.35 -4.02
N LEU A 429 27.76 -11.33 -4.30
CA LEU A 429 26.62 -10.95 -3.49
C LEU A 429 25.33 -11.51 -4.10
N HIS A 430 24.66 -12.41 -3.38
CA HIS A 430 23.32 -12.88 -3.74
C HIS A 430 22.26 -12.14 -2.92
N ILE A 431 21.57 -11.21 -3.57
CA ILE A 431 20.66 -10.26 -2.95
C ILE A 431 19.22 -10.70 -3.22
N LYS A 432 18.53 -11.12 -2.17
CA LYS A 432 17.12 -11.53 -2.25
C LYS A 432 16.23 -10.33 -1.92
N LYS A 433 15.61 -9.72 -2.93
CA LYS A 433 14.65 -8.64 -2.71
C LYS A 433 13.33 -9.18 -2.15
N ARG A 434 12.76 -8.47 -1.17
CA ARG A 434 11.45 -8.82 -0.56
C ARG A 434 10.52 -7.60 -0.45
N PRO A 435 9.20 -7.81 -0.38
CA PRO A 435 8.24 -6.72 -0.14
C PRO A 435 8.51 -6.01 1.19
N TYR A 436 8.35 -4.69 1.23
CA TYR A 436 8.53 -3.89 2.45
C TYR A 436 7.37 -4.08 3.44
N ALA A 437 7.66 -3.96 4.74
CA ALA A 437 6.62 -3.95 5.77
C ALA A 437 5.95 -2.58 5.83
N LEU A 438 4.63 -2.53 5.62
CA LEU A 438 3.88 -1.27 5.57
C LEU A 438 3.28 -0.92 6.94
N ASN A 439 3.73 0.17 7.56
CA ASN A 439 3.24 0.64 8.87
C ASN A 439 2.03 1.56 8.79
N ARG A 440 1.87 2.28 7.67
CA ARG A 440 0.78 3.24 7.51
C ARG A 440 0.47 3.48 6.04
N ALA A 441 -0.81 3.46 5.67
CA ALA A 441 -1.27 3.86 4.34
C ALA A 441 -2.13 5.12 4.45
N LEU A 442 -1.93 6.08 3.54
CA LEU A 442 -2.68 7.32 3.47
C LEU A 442 -3.04 7.62 2.02
N ARG A 443 -4.30 7.98 1.79
CA ARG A 443 -4.80 8.34 0.46
C ARG A 443 -5.30 9.78 0.46
N PHE A 444 -4.85 10.55 -0.52
CA PHE A 444 -5.22 11.94 -0.72
C PHE A 444 -5.74 12.16 -2.14
N MET A 445 -6.52 13.21 -2.27
CA MET A 445 -7.09 13.68 -3.52
C MET A 445 -6.61 15.11 -3.74
N ALA A 446 -6.09 15.38 -4.93
CA ALA A 446 -5.52 16.65 -5.31
C ALA A 446 -5.95 17.02 -6.73
N ASP A 447 -5.89 18.31 -7.04
CA ASP A 447 -6.18 18.77 -8.38
C ASP A 447 -5.11 18.28 -9.37
N GLU A 448 -5.52 17.94 -10.58
CA GLU A 448 -4.62 17.59 -11.66
C GLU A 448 -3.66 18.73 -11.98
N MET A 449 -2.43 18.41 -12.41
CA MET A 449 -1.43 19.39 -12.83
C MET A 449 -1.14 20.50 -11.80
N ALA A 450 -1.32 20.21 -10.51
CA ALA A 450 -1.13 21.16 -9.42
C ALA A 450 -0.03 20.72 -8.44
N ASN A 451 0.48 21.67 -7.66
CA ASN A 451 1.37 21.35 -6.54
C ASN A 451 0.54 20.83 -5.37
N PHE A 452 0.84 19.61 -4.93
CA PHE A 452 0.30 19.02 -3.72
C PHE A 452 1.24 19.27 -2.54
N GLU A 453 0.70 19.78 -1.44
CA GLU A 453 1.39 19.89 -0.16
C GLU A 453 0.55 19.27 0.96
N LYS A 454 1.17 18.41 1.78
CA LYS A 454 0.51 17.82 2.96
C LYS A 454 1.44 17.74 4.15
N HIS A 455 0.90 18.09 5.31
CA HIS A 455 1.59 18.06 6.60
C HIS A 455 0.96 16.95 7.45
N ILE A 456 1.77 15.98 7.86
CA ILE A 456 1.32 14.83 8.63
C ILE A 456 2.09 14.82 9.95
N ARG A 457 1.37 15.01 11.06
CA ARG A 457 1.96 14.93 12.40
C ARG A 457 2.34 13.48 12.73
N LEU A 458 3.56 13.28 13.25
CA LEU A 458 4.00 12.00 13.78
C LEU A 458 3.29 11.72 15.10
N ARG A 459 2.71 10.51 15.22
CA ARG A 459 2.01 10.04 16.44
C ARG A 459 2.97 9.36 17.42
N ASP A 460 4.04 8.78 16.91
CA ASP A 460 5.03 8.06 17.73
C ASP A 460 5.87 9.06 18.55
N LYS A 461 6.22 8.64 19.77
CA LYS A 461 7.16 9.37 20.65
C LYS A 461 8.61 9.16 20.22
N ARG A 462 8.90 8.15 19.40
CA ARG A 462 10.25 7.93 18.86
C ARG A 462 10.65 9.10 17.97
N ARG A 463 11.83 9.66 18.24
CA ARG A 463 12.37 10.77 17.47
C ARG A 463 12.88 10.24 16.14
N VAL A 464 12.30 10.73 15.05
CA VAL A 464 12.78 10.48 13.68
C VAL A 464 13.92 11.46 13.39
N GLN A 465 15.06 10.97 12.90
CA GLN A 465 16.20 11.84 12.57
C GLN A 465 16.34 12.11 11.08
N SER A 466 15.99 11.15 10.24
CA SER A 466 16.07 11.29 8.79
C SER A 466 14.86 10.67 8.09
N ILE A 467 14.61 11.12 6.86
CA ILE A 467 13.47 10.73 6.05
C ILE A 467 13.90 10.58 4.59
N ARG A 468 13.40 9.56 3.91
CA ARG A 468 13.63 9.36 2.47
C ARG A 468 12.31 9.02 1.75
N CYS A 469 12.30 9.17 0.43
CA CYS A 469 11.15 8.91 -0.42
C CYS A 469 11.58 8.03 -1.61
N SER A 470 10.71 7.13 -2.06
CA SER A 470 10.93 6.30 -3.24
C SER A 470 10.88 7.08 -4.56
N ASP A 471 10.16 8.19 -4.60
CA ASP A 471 10.08 9.06 -5.79
C ASP A 471 11.03 10.25 -5.62
N PRO A 472 12.09 10.36 -6.45
CA PRO A 472 13.05 11.46 -6.37
C PRO A 472 12.47 12.81 -6.80
N SER A 473 11.33 12.83 -7.50
CA SER A 473 10.64 14.06 -7.89
C SER A 473 9.73 14.63 -6.79
N ALA A 474 9.49 13.87 -5.72
CA ALA A 474 8.75 14.32 -4.55
C ALA A 474 9.71 14.73 -3.44
N ARG A 475 9.48 15.91 -2.86
CA ARG A 475 10.26 16.39 -1.72
C ARG A 475 9.54 16.05 -0.42
N VAL A 476 10.26 15.37 0.47
CA VAL A 476 9.79 15.02 1.81
C VAL A 476 10.76 15.57 2.83
N ALA A 477 10.24 16.25 3.86
CA ALA A 477 11.05 16.88 4.89
C ALA A 477 10.43 16.72 6.28
N LEU A 478 11.29 16.60 7.29
CA LEU A 478 10.90 16.70 8.71
C LEU A 478 10.92 18.16 9.14
N VAL A 479 9.80 18.64 9.67
CA VAL A 479 9.62 19.99 10.20
C VAL A 479 9.24 19.87 11.67
N GLN A 480 9.76 20.78 12.51
CA GLN A 480 9.33 20.86 13.90
C GLN A 480 8.19 21.86 14.05
N ASP A 481 7.14 21.44 14.77
CA ASP A 481 6.06 22.31 15.18
C ASP A 481 6.46 23.16 16.39
N ARG A 482 5.75 24.27 16.63
CA ARG A 482 5.99 25.17 17.79
C ARG A 482 5.91 24.44 19.14
N GLY A 483 5.23 23.29 19.19
CA GLY A 483 5.11 22.42 20.37
C GLY A 483 6.03 21.21 20.40
N ALA A 484 7.21 21.24 19.75
CA ALA A 484 8.22 20.17 19.70
C ALA A 484 7.79 18.85 19.04
N ALA A 485 6.59 18.78 18.46
CA ALA A 485 6.16 17.63 17.68
C ALA A 485 6.77 17.64 16.27
N GLN A 486 7.10 16.47 15.76
CA GLN A 486 7.66 16.31 14.43
C GLN A 486 6.53 16.16 13.39
N ILE A 487 6.64 16.91 12.30
CA ILE A 487 5.70 16.91 11.17
C ILE A 487 6.45 16.44 9.93
N VAL A 488 5.88 15.48 9.23
CA VAL A 488 6.31 15.07 7.89
C VAL A 488 5.61 15.98 6.89
N ARG A 489 6.38 16.82 6.19
CA ARG A 489 5.91 17.66 5.09
C ARG A 489 6.23 16.99 3.76
N ILE A 490 5.22 16.82 2.93
CA ILE A 490 5.33 16.23 1.59
C ILE A 490 4.90 17.28 0.59
N THR A 491 5.72 17.46 -0.45
CA THR A 491 5.45 18.34 -1.58
C THR A 491 5.74 17.59 -2.88
N ALA A 492 4.77 17.53 -3.78
CA ALA A 492 4.91 16.84 -5.06
C ALA A 492 4.03 17.51 -6.13
N TYR A 493 4.48 17.53 -7.39
CA TYR A 493 3.66 17.99 -8.52
C TYR A 493 2.75 16.86 -9.03
N MET A 494 1.47 17.12 -9.25
CA MET A 494 0.48 16.12 -9.65
C MET A 494 0.43 15.92 -11.17
N GLY A 495 0.12 14.69 -11.59
CA GLY A 495 -0.05 14.35 -13.00
C GLY A 495 -1.42 14.76 -13.55
N PRO A 496 -1.75 14.36 -14.81
CA PRO A 496 -3.07 14.57 -15.40
C PRO A 496 -4.17 13.88 -14.60
N SER A 497 -5.44 14.25 -14.84
CA SER A 497 -6.60 13.60 -14.25
C SER A 497 -6.54 12.08 -14.40
N MET A 498 -7.05 11.38 -13.38
CA MET A 498 -7.04 9.92 -13.25
C MET A 498 -5.66 9.29 -13.06
N SER A 499 -4.58 10.07 -12.99
CA SER A 499 -3.28 9.57 -12.58
C SER A 499 -3.20 9.40 -11.06
N VAL A 500 -2.47 8.36 -10.63
CA VAL A 500 -2.22 8.09 -9.20
C VAL A 500 -0.72 8.13 -8.96
N ARG A 501 -0.28 9.09 -8.15
CA ARG A 501 1.12 9.17 -7.71
C ARG A 501 1.29 8.39 -6.41
N LYS A 502 2.17 7.39 -6.43
CA LYS A 502 2.49 6.52 -5.29
C LYS A 502 3.85 6.90 -4.70
N LEU A 503 3.86 7.33 -3.45
CA LEU A 503 5.06 7.70 -2.70
C LEU A 503 5.24 6.73 -1.53
N ILE A 504 6.39 6.09 -1.44
CA ILE A 504 6.77 5.30 -0.26
C ILE A 504 7.77 6.13 0.54
N VAL A 505 7.39 6.49 1.77
CA VAL A 505 8.17 7.34 2.66
C VAL A 505 8.76 6.50 3.78
N PHE A 506 10.07 6.62 3.97
CA PHE A 506 10.84 5.86 4.94
C PHE A 506 11.29 6.78 6.08
N LEU A 507 10.98 6.39 7.32
CA LEU A 507 11.32 7.14 8.53
C LEU A 507 12.43 6.41 9.28
N TYR A 508 13.54 7.08 9.56
CA TYR A 508 14.70 6.46 10.22
C TYR A 508 15.01 7.08 11.59
N GLU A 509 15.55 6.24 12.47
CA GLU A 509 15.95 6.64 13.83
C GLU A 509 17.27 7.41 13.87
N ASP A 510 18.14 7.18 12.90
CA ASP A 510 19.46 7.79 12.80
C ASP A 510 19.60 8.71 11.58
N ALA A 511 20.57 9.62 11.63
CA ALA A 511 20.84 10.56 10.54
C ALA A 511 21.35 9.87 9.24
N TYR A 512 21.95 8.69 9.35
CA TYR A 512 22.57 7.97 8.25
C TYR A 512 21.63 6.94 7.60
N CYS A 513 20.39 6.84 8.08
CA CYS A 513 19.32 6.01 7.54
C CYS A 513 19.57 4.49 7.61
N HIS A 514 20.22 4.01 8.67
CA HIS A 514 20.44 2.58 8.89
C HIS A 514 19.24 1.89 9.52
N ARG A 515 18.60 2.54 10.51
CA ARG A 515 17.53 1.92 11.30
C ARG A 515 16.17 2.47 10.88
N LEU A 516 15.51 1.73 9.99
CA LEU A 516 14.16 2.02 9.54
C LEU A 516 13.16 1.82 10.70
N ILE A 517 12.44 2.87 11.06
CA ILE A 517 11.39 2.85 12.10
C ILE A 517 10.06 2.45 11.47
N ALA A 518 9.71 3.10 10.35
CA ALA A 518 8.42 2.93 9.72
C ALA A 518 8.44 3.26 8.24
N THR A 519 7.62 2.53 7.48
CA THR A 519 7.36 2.73 6.07
C THR A 519 5.92 3.20 5.89
N TRP A 520 5.74 4.33 5.21
CA TRP A 520 4.44 4.89 4.90
C TRP A 520 4.17 4.84 3.40
N LYS A 521 2.98 4.40 3.00
CA LYS A 521 2.50 4.44 1.62
C LYS A 521 1.53 5.60 1.48
N ILE A 522 1.82 6.50 0.55
CA ILE A 522 1.04 7.69 0.29
C ILE A 522 0.60 7.66 -1.16
N GLU A 523 -0.71 7.64 -1.39
CA GLU A 523 -1.30 7.63 -2.73
C GLU A 523 -2.05 8.93 -2.94
N VAL A 524 -1.67 9.69 -3.96
CA VAL A 524 -2.33 10.94 -4.31
C VAL A 524 -3.01 10.78 -5.67
N HIS A 525 -4.32 10.94 -5.69
CA HIS A 525 -5.16 10.82 -6.89
C HIS A 525 -5.37 12.21 -7.49
N SER A 526 -4.99 12.37 -8.76
CA SER A 526 -5.25 13.59 -9.53
C SER A 526 -6.70 13.62 -10.02
N LEU A 527 -7.43 14.68 -9.66
CA LEU A 527 -8.83 14.88 -10.03
C LEU A 527 -8.98 16.03 -11.03
N THR A 528 -9.98 15.96 -11.91
CA THR A 528 -10.32 17.10 -12.76
C THR A 528 -10.95 18.21 -11.93
N ARG A 529 -10.30 19.37 -11.90
CA ARG A 529 -10.75 20.54 -11.14
C ARG A 529 -11.88 21.27 -11.86
N ILE A 530 -12.94 21.59 -11.14
CA ILE A 530 -14.02 22.47 -11.61
C ILE A 530 -14.21 23.57 -10.57
N ASP A 531 -13.97 24.82 -10.98
CA ASP A 531 -14.22 25.98 -10.14
C ASP A 531 -15.65 26.50 -10.34
N LEU A 532 -16.38 26.63 -9.25
CA LEU A 532 -17.74 27.17 -9.25
C LEU A 532 -17.84 28.34 -8.28
N HIS A 533 -18.14 29.52 -8.83
CA HIS A 533 -18.56 30.68 -8.06
C HIS A 533 -20.07 30.83 -8.21
N SER A 534 -20.79 30.79 -7.08
CA SER A 534 -22.24 30.97 -7.08
C SER A 534 -22.68 31.69 -5.81
N VAL A 535 -23.92 32.15 -5.80
CA VAL A 535 -24.55 32.80 -4.65
C VAL A 535 -25.39 31.76 -3.90
N GLN A 536 -25.50 31.90 -2.57
CA GLN A 536 -26.35 31.03 -1.75
C GLN A 536 -27.77 30.99 -2.33
N GLY A 537 -28.34 29.79 -2.49
CA GLY A 537 -29.70 29.60 -3.00
C GLY A 537 -29.77 29.53 -4.53
N GLN A 538 -28.93 30.27 -5.25
CA GLN A 538 -28.93 30.28 -6.72
C GLN A 538 -28.61 28.90 -7.32
N THR A 539 -29.28 28.55 -8.41
CA THR A 539 -28.95 27.34 -9.18
C THR A 539 -28.01 27.69 -10.32
N SER A 540 -26.83 27.07 -10.34
CA SER A 540 -25.83 27.24 -11.41
C SER A 540 -25.65 25.94 -12.19
N SER A 541 -25.51 26.05 -13.51
CA SER A 541 -25.19 24.91 -14.37
C SER A 541 -23.68 24.70 -14.43
N ILE A 542 -23.21 23.49 -14.15
CA ILE A 542 -21.81 23.09 -14.25
C ILE A 542 -21.67 22.21 -15.48
N ASN A 543 -20.83 22.64 -16.44
CA ASN A 543 -20.46 21.81 -17.58
C ASN A 543 -19.28 20.90 -17.20
N LEU A 544 -19.46 19.59 -17.28
CA LEU A 544 -18.45 18.60 -16.98
C LEU A 544 -17.59 18.33 -18.23
N PRO A 545 -16.27 18.56 -18.18
CA PRO A 545 -15.39 18.23 -19.29
C PRO A 545 -15.30 16.70 -19.41
N ILE A 546 -15.64 16.17 -20.58
CA ILE A 546 -15.55 14.73 -20.85
C ILE A 546 -14.10 14.39 -21.25
N PRO A 547 -13.46 13.36 -20.65
CA PRO A 547 -12.10 12.96 -21.02
C PRO A 547 -11.99 12.66 -22.52
N ALA A 548 -10.93 13.17 -23.17
CA ALA A 548 -10.75 13.02 -24.62
C ALA A 548 -10.54 11.55 -25.05
N ASN A 549 -10.02 10.72 -24.16
CA ASN A 549 -9.82 9.27 -24.34
C ASN A 549 -11.10 8.45 -24.15
N LEU A 550 -12.21 9.06 -23.70
CA LEU A 550 -13.47 8.37 -23.54
C LEU A 550 -14.14 8.15 -24.91
N ARG A 551 -14.36 6.89 -25.28
CA ARG A 551 -15.14 6.55 -26.48
C ARG A 551 -16.60 6.94 -26.23
N LEU A 552 -17.09 7.90 -27.00
CA LEU A 552 -18.43 8.49 -26.79
C LEU A 552 -19.54 7.45 -27.00
N ASP A 553 -19.39 6.54 -27.97
CA ASP A 553 -20.37 5.48 -28.25
C ASP A 553 -20.21 4.22 -27.36
N ALA A 554 -19.44 4.32 -26.28
CA ALA A 554 -19.27 3.21 -25.33
C ALA A 554 -20.48 3.04 -24.40
N SER A 555 -20.42 2.02 -23.54
CA SER A 555 -21.46 1.64 -22.57
C SER A 555 -22.07 2.85 -21.83
N PRO A 556 -23.37 2.77 -21.48
CA PRO A 556 -24.05 3.87 -20.79
C PRO A 556 -23.35 4.18 -19.46
N CYS A 557 -23.26 5.45 -19.09
CA CYS A 557 -22.52 5.94 -17.92
C CYS A 557 -23.45 6.40 -16.81
N ARG A 558 -22.97 6.43 -15.56
CA ARG A 558 -23.69 7.01 -14.41
C ARG A 558 -22.85 8.10 -13.78
N LEU A 559 -23.53 9.12 -13.29
CA LEU A 559 -22.92 10.16 -12.47
C LEU A 559 -23.34 9.95 -11.02
N HIS A 560 -22.39 10.09 -10.11
CA HIS A 560 -22.61 10.04 -8.66
C HIS A 560 -22.06 11.30 -8.01
N SER A 561 -22.68 11.74 -6.92
CA SER A 561 -22.28 12.93 -6.17
C SER A 561 -22.13 12.62 -4.68
N THR A 562 -21.11 13.20 -4.07
CA THR A 562 -20.93 13.23 -2.61
C THR A 562 -21.69 14.35 -1.92
N SER A 563 -22.30 15.26 -2.68
CA SER A 563 -23.04 16.41 -2.14
C SER A 563 -24.48 16.43 -2.65
N PRO A 564 -25.47 16.62 -1.76
CA PRO A 564 -26.87 16.78 -2.15
C PRO A 564 -27.14 18.11 -2.86
N SER A 565 -26.20 19.07 -2.80
CA SER A 565 -26.29 20.34 -3.53
C SER A 565 -26.15 20.16 -5.04
N ILE A 566 -25.63 19.03 -5.51
CA ILE A 566 -25.51 18.74 -6.95
C ILE A 566 -26.66 17.83 -7.38
N ARG A 567 -27.55 18.38 -8.20
CA ARG A 567 -28.61 17.64 -8.86
C ARG A 567 -28.08 17.00 -10.14
N LEU A 568 -28.15 15.68 -10.15
CA LEU A 568 -27.71 14.84 -11.25
C LEU A 568 -28.77 14.79 -12.35
N PRO A 569 -28.39 14.60 -13.62
CA PRO A 569 -29.34 14.47 -14.73
C PRO A 569 -30.21 13.21 -14.55
N HIS A 570 -31.48 13.30 -14.94
CA HIS A 570 -32.44 12.20 -14.95
C HIS A 570 -33.17 12.16 -16.31
N PRO A 571 -33.39 10.98 -16.91
CA PRO A 571 -33.11 9.63 -16.41
C PRO A 571 -31.62 9.25 -16.45
N GLN A 572 -31.22 8.31 -15.58
CA GLN A 572 -29.94 7.59 -15.65
C GLN A 572 -30.20 6.10 -15.99
N PRO A 573 -29.27 5.39 -16.65
CA PRO A 573 -27.93 5.83 -17.06
C PRO A 573 -27.93 6.72 -18.31
N LEU A 574 -26.84 7.46 -18.52
CA LEU A 574 -26.65 8.43 -19.60
C LEU A 574 -25.88 7.80 -20.75
N GLN A 575 -26.38 7.96 -21.99
CA GLN A 575 -25.61 7.63 -23.18
C GLN A 575 -24.87 8.89 -23.64
N LEU A 576 -23.54 8.86 -23.63
CA LEU A 576 -22.75 9.97 -24.14
C LEU A 576 -22.77 9.93 -25.68
N SER A 577 -22.84 11.08 -26.33
CA SER A 577 -22.76 11.23 -27.78
C SER A 577 -22.10 12.57 -28.11
N GLU A 578 -21.62 12.76 -29.33
CA GLU A 578 -21.12 14.07 -29.77
C GLU A 578 -22.19 15.17 -29.68
N SER A 579 -23.45 14.82 -29.91
CA SER A 579 -24.60 15.73 -29.80
C SER A 579 -25.02 16.04 -28.36
N ALA A 580 -24.61 15.23 -27.38
CA ALA A 580 -24.94 15.41 -25.96
C ALA A 580 -23.90 16.24 -25.19
N ARG A 581 -23.03 16.98 -25.89
CA ARG A 581 -22.05 17.89 -25.29
C ARG A 581 -22.61 19.31 -25.17
N PRO A 582 -22.45 19.99 -24.02
CA PRO A 582 -21.76 19.55 -22.80
C PRO A 582 -22.66 18.71 -21.86
N LEU A 583 -22.07 17.73 -21.18
CA LEU A 583 -22.70 17.05 -20.04
C LEU A 583 -22.78 18.04 -18.88
N ALA A 584 -23.98 18.48 -18.51
CA ALA A 584 -24.18 19.48 -17.47
C ALA A 584 -24.88 18.91 -16.22
N VAL A 585 -24.51 19.42 -15.05
CA VAL A 585 -25.19 19.15 -13.78
C VAL A 585 -25.61 20.45 -13.12
N GLN A 586 -26.69 20.44 -12.34
CA GLN A 586 -27.15 21.64 -11.64
C GLN A 586 -26.61 21.65 -10.21
N HIS A 587 -26.09 22.79 -9.76
CA HIS A 587 -25.62 22.97 -8.40
C HIS A 587 -26.42 24.08 -7.69
N THR A 588 -26.93 23.77 -6.50
CA THR A 588 -27.69 24.68 -5.65
C THR A 588 -27.21 24.51 -4.20
N ALA A 589 -26.42 25.46 -3.70
CA ALA A 589 -25.91 25.43 -2.33
C ALA A 589 -26.76 26.26 -1.38
N THR A 590 -27.04 25.71 -0.19
CA THR A 590 -27.77 26.40 0.88
C THR A 590 -26.87 27.00 1.94
N THR A 591 -25.56 26.74 1.89
CA THR A 591 -24.57 27.21 2.87
C THR A 591 -23.53 28.09 2.21
N ILE A 592 -23.24 29.23 2.83
CA ILE A 592 -22.19 30.17 2.41
C ILE A 592 -20.81 29.58 2.75
N GLY A 593 -19.80 29.92 1.95
CA GLY A 593 -18.41 29.56 2.18
C GLY A 593 -17.82 28.71 1.06
N SER A 594 -16.63 28.18 1.32
CA SER A 594 -15.93 27.31 0.37
C SER A 594 -16.08 25.85 0.76
N ASN A 595 -16.39 24.99 -0.21
CA ASN A 595 -16.45 23.55 -0.03
C ASN A 595 -15.99 22.81 -1.29
N ILE A 596 -15.55 21.57 -1.12
CA ILE A 596 -15.16 20.68 -2.21
C ILE A 596 -16.10 19.48 -2.21
N SER A 597 -16.75 19.24 -3.34
CA SER A 597 -17.59 18.07 -3.57
C SER A 597 -17.03 17.22 -4.70
N LEU A 598 -17.10 15.90 -4.55
CA LEU A 598 -16.70 14.94 -5.59
C LEU A 598 -17.89 14.54 -6.45
N LEU A 599 -17.66 14.51 -7.77
CA LEU A 599 -18.53 13.86 -8.74
C LEU A 599 -17.75 12.75 -9.43
N SER A 600 -18.28 11.52 -9.44
CA SER A 600 -17.69 10.42 -10.20
C SER A 600 -18.54 10.08 -11.41
N LEU A 601 -17.87 9.77 -12.51
CA LEU A 601 -18.44 9.24 -13.73
C LEU A 601 -18.02 7.78 -13.85
N THR A 602 -18.98 6.86 -13.81
CA THR A 602 -18.73 5.42 -13.86
C THR A 602 -19.42 4.79 -15.07
N SER A 603 -18.86 3.67 -15.54
CA SER A 603 -19.48 2.86 -16.58
C SER A 603 -20.58 1.98 -15.98
N SER A 604 -21.76 1.92 -16.61
CA SER A 604 -22.87 1.12 -16.07
C SER A 604 -22.71 -0.39 -16.29
N SER A 605 -21.81 -0.81 -17.19
CA SER A 605 -21.63 -2.23 -17.53
C SER A 605 -20.76 -2.97 -16.50
N ASP A 606 -19.66 -2.34 -16.08
CA ASP A 606 -18.65 -2.92 -15.20
C ASP A 606 -18.41 -2.11 -13.92
N SER A 607 -19.12 -0.99 -13.71
CA SER A 607 -18.94 -0.07 -12.58
C SER A 607 -17.51 0.49 -12.47
N SER A 608 -16.76 0.52 -13.59
CA SER A 608 -15.41 1.08 -13.60
C SER A 608 -15.45 2.61 -13.59
N LEU A 609 -14.45 3.22 -12.95
CA LEU A 609 -14.31 4.67 -12.87
C LEU A 609 -13.77 5.22 -14.18
N LEU A 610 -14.57 6.06 -14.86
CA LEU A 610 -14.21 6.71 -16.11
C LEU A 610 -13.54 8.06 -15.87
N ASN A 611 -14.08 8.84 -14.93
CA ASN A 611 -13.48 10.09 -14.46
C ASN A 611 -13.97 10.47 -13.07
N ILE A 612 -13.23 11.37 -12.41
CA ILE A 612 -13.64 11.99 -11.15
C ILE A 612 -13.34 13.49 -11.17
N TYR A 613 -14.32 14.28 -10.75
CA TYR A 613 -14.25 15.73 -10.70
C TYR A 613 -14.25 16.22 -9.26
N ALA A 614 -13.38 17.18 -8.97
CA ALA A 614 -13.41 17.97 -7.75
C ALA A 614 -14.10 19.30 -8.05
N VAL A 615 -15.33 19.48 -7.55
CA VAL A 615 -16.07 20.74 -7.65
C VAL A 615 -15.68 21.62 -6.47
N HIS A 616 -14.84 22.62 -6.74
CA HIS A 616 -14.44 23.67 -5.81
C HIS A 616 -15.50 24.77 -5.84
N SER A 617 -16.43 24.69 -4.90
CA SER A 617 -17.54 25.63 -4.77
C SER A 617 -17.17 26.77 -3.82
N HIS A 618 -17.29 28.01 -4.28
CA HIS A 618 -17.18 29.22 -3.48
C HIS A 618 -18.53 29.96 -3.50
N ILE A 619 -19.25 29.86 -2.39
CA ILE A 619 -20.61 30.37 -2.24
C ILE A 619 -20.60 31.71 -1.51
N ALA A 620 -21.01 32.77 -2.20
CA ALA A 620 -21.15 34.10 -1.63
C ALA A 620 -22.52 34.29 -0.94
N ALA A 621 -22.60 35.28 -0.06
CA ALA A 621 -23.87 35.70 0.54
C ALA A 621 -24.81 36.29 -0.53
N PRO A 622 -26.13 36.05 -0.42
CA PRO A 622 -27.10 36.58 -1.37
C PRO A 622 -27.33 38.07 -1.17
N HIS A 623 -27.82 38.74 -2.21
CA HIS A 623 -28.22 40.14 -2.11
C HIS A 623 -29.62 40.24 -1.50
N ILE A 624 -29.73 40.81 -0.30
CA ILE A 624 -31.01 40.88 0.43
C ILE A 624 -31.85 42.03 -0.15
N SER A 625 -32.97 41.68 -0.80
CA SER A 625 -33.91 42.67 -1.35
C SER A 625 -34.88 43.21 -0.28
N SER A 626 -35.27 42.37 0.68
CA SER A 626 -36.20 42.76 1.75
C SER A 626 -35.94 41.97 3.03
N SER A 627 -36.26 42.58 4.17
CA SER A 627 -36.08 41.97 5.49
C SER A 627 -37.38 41.98 6.28
N TYR A 628 -37.75 40.84 6.85
CA TYR A 628 -38.99 40.64 7.59
C TYR A 628 -38.71 39.99 8.94
N GLN A 629 -39.45 40.39 9.97
CA GLN A 629 -39.45 39.71 11.26
C GLN A 629 -40.72 38.86 11.39
N ILE A 630 -40.53 37.58 11.72
CA ILE A 630 -41.63 36.61 11.84
C ILE A 630 -41.64 36.04 13.25
N ASN A 631 -42.65 36.39 14.04
CA ASN A 631 -42.83 35.82 15.37
C ASN A 631 -43.65 34.52 15.28
N ILE A 632 -43.11 33.42 15.80
CA ILE A 632 -43.76 32.12 15.85
C ILE A 632 -44.03 31.79 17.31
N ASN A 633 -45.31 31.63 17.63
CA ASN A 633 -45.72 31.24 18.96
C ASN A 633 -45.46 29.74 19.15
N SER A 634 -44.37 29.40 19.85
CA SER A 634 -43.87 28.02 19.98
C SER A 634 -44.63 27.16 21.00
N ARG A 635 -45.75 27.67 21.55
CA ARG A 635 -46.66 26.89 22.43
C ARG A 635 -47.21 25.63 21.77
N MET A 636 -47.22 25.60 20.44
CA MET A 636 -47.72 24.48 19.63
C MET A 636 -46.52 23.65 19.15
N ARG A 637 -46.47 22.35 19.46
CA ARG A 637 -45.54 21.39 18.83
C ARG A 637 -45.91 21.08 17.37
N GLU A 638 -46.75 21.92 16.77
CA GLU A 638 -47.28 21.76 15.42
C GLU A 638 -46.65 22.81 14.49
N PRO A 639 -46.46 22.48 13.20
CA PRO A 639 -45.98 23.43 12.21
C PRO A 639 -46.92 24.64 12.07
N VAL A 640 -46.37 25.86 12.04
CA VAL A 640 -47.14 27.10 11.87
C VAL A 640 -47.04 27.55 10.40
N VAL A 641 -48.17 27.81 9.76
CA VAL A 641 -48.20 28.32 8.38
C VAL A 641 -48.44 29.83 8.39
N LYS A 642 -47.57 30.58 7.70
CA LYS A 642 -47.76 32.01 7.44
C LYS A 642 -47.69 32.31 5.96
N ARG A 643 -48.48 33.27 5.50
CA ARG A 643 -48.48 33.73 4.12
C ARG A 643 -47.62 34.98 4.00
N MET A 644 -46.78 35.04 2.97
CA MET A 644 -45.94 36.19 2.69
C MET A 644 -46.15 36.63 1.24
N ALA A 645 -46.31 37.93 1.01
CA ALA A 645 -46.51 38.48 -0.32
C ALA A 645 -45.22 38.39 -1.15
N VAL A 646 -45.37 37.96 -2.39
CA VAL A 646 -44.34 37.91 -3.44
C VAL A 646 -44.90 38.67 -4.63
N HIS A 647 -44.11 39.58 -5.18
CA HIS A 647 -44.53 40.50 -6.23
C HIS A 647 -43.93 40.10 -7.57
N ASN A 648 -44.75 40.10 -8.63
CA ASN A 648 -44.24 40.10 -9.99
C ASN A 648 -44.06 41.55 -10.42
N THR A 649 -42.82 42.03 -10.51
CA THR A 649 -42.53 43.41 -10.96
C THR A 649 -42.51 43.56 -12.48
N TYR A 650 -42.80 42.49 -13.23
CA TYR A 650 -42.83 42.51 -14.68
C TYR A 650 -44.26 42.73 -15.19
N SER A 651 -44.36 43.51 -16.27
CA SER A 651 -45.61 43.72 -17.01
C SER A 651 -46.03 42.50 -17.87
N ILE A 652 -45.44 41.34 -17.64
CA ILE A 652 -45.77 40.06 -18.28
C ILE A 652 -46.00 38.98 -17.21
N PRO A 653 -46.83 37.96 -17.48
CA PRO A 653 -46.99 36.86 -16.54
C PRO A 653 -45.67 36.11 -16.36
N ARG A 654 -45.30 35.81 -15.11
CA ARG A 654 -44.11 35.04 -14.77
C ARG A 654 -44.40 34.01 -13.68
N SER A 655 -43.62 32.94 -13.69
CA SER A 655 -43.65 31.92 -12.65
C SER A 655 -42.37 31.98 -11.85
N PHE A 656 -42.50 31.98 -10.52
CA PHE A 656 -41.39 32.05 -9.60
C PHE A 656 -41.30 30.78 -8.77
N ARG A 657 -40.08 30.29 -8.55
CA ARG A 657 -39.77 29.19 -7.65
C ARG A 657 -39.29 29.74 -6.30
N LEU A 658 -39.87 29.23 -5.22
CA LEU A 658 -39.54 29.61 -3.85
C LEU A 658 -38.62 28.56 -3.23
N VAL A 659 -37.44 28.96 -2.77
CA VAL A 659 -36.46 28.05 -2.17
C VAL A 659 -36.05 28.57 -0.79
N SER A 660 -36.05 27.71 0.21
CA SER A 660 -35.59 28.05 1.56
C SER A 660 -34.12 27.68 1.75
N SER A 661 -33.34 28.57 2.36
CA SER A 661 -31.98 28.28 2.82
C SER A 661 -31.91 27.21 3.92
N ARG A 662 -33.00 27.00 4.66
CA ARG A 662 -33.13 26.04 5.77
C ARG A 662 -34.46 25.29 5.66
N PRO A 663 -34.56 24.33 4.72
CA PRO A 663 -35.77 23.53 4.54
C PRO A 663 -36.10 22.68 5.78
N ASP A 664 -35.16 22.48 6.69
CA ASP A 664 -35.40 21.85 7.99
C ASP A 664 -36.21 22.73 8.96
N LEU A 665 -36.31 24.04 8.72
CA LEU A 665 -37.01 24.99 9.59
C LEU A 665 -38.17 25.71 8.90
N MET A 666 -38.05 26.00 7.60
CA MET A 666 -39.10 26.67 6.83
C MET A 666 -39.18 26.07 5.43
N ARG A 667 -40.40 25.70 5.01
CA ARG A 667 -40.69 25.14 3.69
C ARG A 667 -41.84 25.91 3.03
N PRO A 668 -41.68 26.40 1.80
CA PRO A 668 -42.82 26.80 0.99
C PRO A 668 -43.72 25.60 0.72
N LEU A 669 -45.02 25.71 0.99
CA LEU A 669 -45.97 24.64 0.65
C LEU A 669 -46.28 24.62 -0.86
N ASN A 670 -46.15 25.79 -1.51
CA ASN A 670 -46.20 25.93 -2.94
C ASN A 670 -44.80 26.32 -3.43
N GLU A 671 -44.06 25.38 -4.03
CA GLU A 671 -42.71 25.65 -4.52
C GLU A 671 -42.70 26.53 -5.77
N ILE A 672 -43.75 26.50 -6.59
CA ILE A 672 -43.88 27.31 -7.81
C ILE A 672 -45.15 28.16 -7.70
N VAL A 673 -45.03 29.44 -8.03
CA VAL A 673 -46.11 30.42 -7.98
C VAL A 673 -46.14 31.18 -9.30
N SER A 674 -47.22 30.99 -10.08
CA SER A 674 -47.46 31.72 -11.32
C SER A 674 -48.30 32.97 -11.04
N MET A 675 -47.85 34.12 -11.55
CA MET A 675 -48.50 35.41 -11.36
C MET A 675 -48.73 36.11 -12.70
N GLY A 676 -49.83 36.84 -12.82
CA GLY A 676 -50.09 37.72 -13.97
C GLY A 676 -49.17 38.95 -13.98
N PRO A 677 -49.23 39.77 -15.04
CA PRO A 677 -48.55 41.08 -15.10
C PRO A 677 -48.77 41.91 -13.85
N ASP A 678 -47.70 42.42 -13.24
CA ASP A 678 -47.75 43.27 -12.05
C ASP A 678 -48.55 42.67 -10.86
N GLY A 679 -48.68 41.34 -10.85
CA GLY A 679 -49.50 40.58 -9.90
C GLY A 679 -48.79 40.31 -8.57
N VAL A 680 -49.58 40.07 -7.52
CA VAL A 680 -49.07 39.71 -6.19
C VAL A 680 -49.68 38.38 -5.76
N ALA A 681 -48.84 37.46 -5.29
CA ALA A 681 -49.27 36.21 -4.68
C ALA A 681 -48.81 36.15 -3.22
N SER A 682 -49.57 35.46 -2.38
CA SER A 682 -49.22 35.25 -0.97
C SER A 682 -49.08 33.76 -0.65
N PRO A 683 -48.01 33.11 -1.15
CA PRO A 683 -47.76 31.69 -0.93
C PRO A 683 -47.67 31.35 0.56
N PRO A 684 -48.25 30.19 0.98
CA PRO A 684 -48.12 29.72 2.35
C PRO A 684 -46.75 29.10 2.60
N LEU A 685 -46.07 29.58 3.65
CA LEU A 685 -44.80 29.12 4.16
C LEU A 685 -45.03 28.40 5.49
N GLN A 686 -44.63 27.14 5.57
CA GLN A 686 -44.71 26.32 6.76
C GLN A 686 -43.41 26.43 7.55
N PHE A 687 -43.51 26.84 8.81
CA PHE A 687 -42.42 26.89 9.76
C PHE A 687 -42.52 25.73 10.75
N LEU A 688 -41.43 25.02 10.95
CA LEU A 688 -41.35 23.85 11.80
C LEU A 688 -40.94 24.26 13.24
N PRO A 689 -41.46 23.56 14.26
CA PRO A 689 -41.07 23.81 15.65
C PRO A 689 -39.59 23.48 15.87
N VAL A 690 -38.93 24.22 16.76
CA VAL A 690 -37.50 24.09 17.06
C VAL A 690 -37.31 23.87 18.56
N ASP A 691 -36.34 23.03 18.94
CA ASP A 691 -35.98 22.84 20.34
C ASP A 691 -35.33 24.13 20.90
N PHE A 692 -35.87 24.60 22.02
CA PHE A 692 -35.80 25.93 22.66
C PHE A 692 -34.42 26.57 22.96
N THR A 693 -33.34 26.09 22.35
CA THR A 693 -31.98 26.64 22.53
C THR A 693 -31.69 27.88 21.68
N ARG A 694 -32.52 28.17 20.66
CA ARG A 694 -32.39 29.36 19.79
C ARG A 694 -33.72 30.12 19.75
N SER A 695 -33.82 31.23 20.47
CA SER A 695 -35.00 32.13 20.45
C SER A 695 -35.15 32.90 19.13
N MET A 696 -34.09 32.95 18.32
CA MET A 696 -34.06 33.66 17.04
C MET A 696 -33.22 32.89 16.03
N VAL A 697 -33.74 32.77 14.80
CA VAL A 697 -33.05 32.17 13.66
C VAL A 697 -33.21 33.06 12.44
N GLU A 698 -32.11 33.31 11.73
CA GLU A 698 -32.13 33.97 10.43
C GLU A 698 -32.23 32.93 9.32
N LEU A 699 -33.16 33.14 8.40
CA LEU A 699 -33.42 32.30 7.23
C LEU A 699 -33.52 33.19 6.00
N HIS A 700 -33.07 32.73 4.85
CA HIS A 700 -33.35 33.34 3.55
C HIS A 700 -34.43 32.55 2.79
N LEU A 701 -35.38 33.27 2.20
CA LEU A 701 -36.27 32.79 1.15
C LEU A 701 -35.80 33.37 -0.19
N PHE A 702 -35.37 32.49 -1.08
CA PHE A 702 -34.95 32.83 -2.44
C PHE A 702 -36.16 32.77 -3.37
N ILE A 703 -36.39 33.83 -4.11
CA ILE A 703 -37.38 33.92 -5.17
C ILE A 703 -36.62 33.87 -6.49
N GLN A 704 -36.82 32.77 -7.20
CA GLN A 704 -36.11 32.49 -8.44
C GLN A 704 -37.07 32.48 -9.60
N ASP A 705 -36.61 32.88 -10.79
CA ASP A 705 -37.35 32.62 -12.01
C ASP A 705 -37.50 31.09 -12.19
N ALA A 706 -38.72 30.61 -12.39
CA ALA A 706 -38.99 29.17 -12.38
C ALA A 706 -38.37 28.43 -13.57
N GLU A 707 -38.14 29.13 -14.68
CA GLU A 707 -37.62 28.58 -15.93
C GLU A 707 -36.08 28.58 -15.94
N THR A 708 -35.47 29.72 -15.58
CA THR A 708 -34.02 29.92 -15.65
C THR A 708 -33.29 29.58 -14.35
N GLY A 709 -33.99 29.59 -13.21
CA GLY A 709 -33.41 29.40 -11.88
C GLY A 709 -32.52 30.55 -11.41
N GLN A 710 -32.54 31.70 -12.11
CA GLN A 710 -31.86 32.92 -11.69
C GLN A 710 -32.57 33.52 -10.47
N GLU A 711 -31.80 34.06 -9.53
CA GLU A 711 -32.31 34.74 -8.35
C GLU A 711 -32.79 36.14 -8.73
N GLU A 712 -34.05 36.45 -8.43
CA GLU A 712 -34.67 37.75 -8.69
C GLU A 712 -34.71 38.58 -7.39
N GLU A 713 -35.19 37.96 -6.31
CA GLU A 713 -35.30 38.58 -4.99
C GLU A 713 -34.91 37.60 -3.89
N THR A 714 -34.32 38.12 -2.81
CA THR A 714 -34.04 37.33 -1.60
C THR A 714 -34.56 38.03 -0.36
N TYR A 715 -35.48 37.37 0.33
CA TYR A 715 -36.06 37.86 1.56
C TYR A 715 -35.31 37.29 2.76
N ALA A 716 -34.77 38.17 3.60
CA ALA A 716 -34.20 37.82 4.89
C ALA A 716 -35.30 37.76 5.95
N LEU A 717 -35.47 36.59 6.55
CA LEU A 717 -36.49 36.29 7.55
C LEU A 717 -35.82 36.13 8.91
N ARG A 718 -36.01 37.12 9.77
CA ARG A 718 -35.66 37.05 11.19
C ARG A 718 -36.81 36.36 11.93
N VAL A 719 -36.69 35.04 12.11
CA VAL A 719 -37.71 34.24 12.77
C VAL A 719 -37.45 34.21 14.26
N VAL A 720 -38.38 34.73 15.05
CA VAL A 720 -38.32 34.73 16.51
C VAL A 720 -39.30 33.67 17.02
N TYR A 721 -38.77 32.63 17.65
CA TYR A 721 -39.58 31.62 18.33
C TYR A 721 -39.83 32.13 19.73
N GLU A 722 -41.05 32.58 20.00
CA GLU A 722 -41.44 33.07 21.33
C GLU A 722 -41.38 31.92 22.32
N PRO A 723 -40.53 31.96 23.36
CA PRO A 723 -40.47 30.93 24.37
C PRO A 723 -41.79 30.86 25.16
N LEU A 724 -42.04 29.70 25.77
CA LEU A 724 -43.20 29.47 26.64
C LEU A 724 -43.34 30.51 27.76
#